data_AF-A0AAU9N2U3-F1
#
_entry.id   AF-A0AAU9N2U3-F1
#
_cell.length_a   1.000
_cell.length_b   1.000
_cell.length_c   1.000
_cell.angle_alpha   90.00
_cell.angle_beta   90.00
_cell.angle_gamma   90.00
#
_symmetry.space_group_name_H-M   'P 1'
#
loop_
_entity.id
_entity.type
_entity.pdbx_description
1 polymer ?
#
loop_
_entity_poly.entity_id
_entity_poly.type
_entity_poly.pdbx_seq_one_letter_code
_entity_poly.pdbx_strand_id
1 'polypeptide(L)'
;MDSTATGFKRNSNDIAWEFAICPDPTNLDKLKCTLCGRVYSGGGGVSRMKQHIAHVKGNVAPCQKSTKDDQLRCRDAINEGKLKKKGKQAHDEALRSEVRFDTNENISIDTDEIENTFGSFREPYVIGPMDNFASTLNPEESLKSGKGKKVDINNAIRKERISTVKSFIGRWAYECAIPFHAFENDSFKMMVEVIGQYGTGLPIPTRYELSNTILKKEVERTKNLVKKNEEEWKQDGCSIMTDAWSDRKRRSIMNLCVNSKMGTVFLSSKECSDEAHTSQHIYDYVESCIQEVGPEHVVQIVTDNATNNMGAAKLLKEKRPKIFWTSCATHTINLMLEGIGGLPRFKKVLDQAKQLTIFIYAHHKTLAMMRKFTNKRDIIRPGVTRFASAYLTLQSLSEKKEQLRHMFFSNEWEECKFSNAVKGRSSHTLVTGSTFWAGVALCLKVFSPLVKVLRMVDADWKPSMGFVYGDIQKAKKEIIDALGSNKKAYEPIINIISKKMKGRLDSKLHLTAYLLNPYYHHKDPQLQHDPEVMDAVLEFFDTLFFGDLEMQKQVMTIELPKFTQRKEIGWMQRKERNMEVLLANDSHTAQEWIVDCGDCDEDGVGVGIVGDGQGTDELGQSSRTRELLDEDFASGSEQEVFEEVDYESDGVHIMEECGDKE
;
A
#
# COMPACT_ATOMS: atom_id res chain seq x y z
N MET A 1 -64.80 4.63 -18.24
CA MET A 1 -64.10 4.74 -16.95
C MET A 1 -63.06 3.64 -16.91
N ASP A 2 -61.81 3.94 -17.28
CA ASP A 2 -60.68 3.02 -17.11
C ASP A 2 -59.47 3.87 -16.72
N SER A 3 -59.08 3.82 -15.44
CA SER A 3 -57.87 4.46 -14.94
C SER A 3 -56.75 3.43 -14.90
N THR A 4 -55.89 3.45 -15.91
CA THR A 4 -54.63 2.71 -15.92
C THR A 4 -53.71 3.25 -14.82
N ALA A 5 -53.54 2.50 -13.73
CA ALA A 5 -52.65 2.86 -12.65
C ALA A 5 -51.19 2.69 -13.07
N THR A 6 -50.49 3.81 -13.27
CA THR A 6 -49.04 3.89 -13.51
C THR A 6 -48.27 3.55 -12.22
N GLY A 7 -47.90 2.28 -12.04
CA GLY A 7 -46.99 1.84 -10.98
C GLY A 7 -45.66 1.38 -11.57
N PHE A 8 -44.54 1.70 -10.91
CA PHE A 8 -43.20 1.27 -11.33
C PHE A 8 -42.84 -0.09 -10.70
N LYS A 9 -42.15 -0.95 -11.45
CA LYS A 9 -41.60 -2.24 -10.97
C LYS A 9 -40.10 -2.10 -10.70
N ARG A 10 -39.65 -2.66 -9.57
CA ARG A 10 -38.22 -2.69 -9.21
C ARG A 10 -37.49 -3.72 -10.07
N ASN A 11 -36.26 -3.44 -10.48
CA ASN A 11 -35.44 -4.40 -11.24
C ASN A 11 -34.91 -5.51 -10.31
N SER A 12 -35.70 -6.56 -10.12
CA SER A 12 -35.42 -7.67 -9.21
C SER A 12 -36.05 -8.95 -9.75
N ASN A 13 -35.29 -10.05 -9.78
CA ASN A 13 -35.73 -11.37 -10.24
C ASN A 13 -36.63 -12.11 -9.22
N ASP A 14 -37.12 -11.40 -8.21
CA ASP A 14 -37.97 -11.98 -7.17
C ASP A 14 -39.42 -12.11 -7.68
N ILE A 15 -39.98 -13.32 -7.59
CA ILE A 15 -41.34 -13.66 -8.05
C ILE A 15 -42.43 -12.74 -7.50
N ALA A 16 -42.22 -12.10 -6.35
CA ALA A 16 -43.18 -11.16 -5.80
C ALA A 16 -43.48 -9.97 -6.73
N TRP A 17 -42.53 -9.59 -7.60
CA TRP A 17 -42.67 -8.47 -8.55
C TRP A 17 -43.49 -8.81 -9.80
N GLU A 18 -43.81 -10.09 -10.01
CA GLU A 18 -44.84 -10.47 -10.99
C GLU A 18 -46.23 -9.99 -10.52
N PHE A 19 -46.46 -10.00 -9.20
CA PHE A 19 -47.75 -9.72 -8.57
C PHE A 19 -47.81 -8.38 -7.82
N ALA A 20 -46.74 -7.59 -7.87
CA ALA A 20 -46.61 -6.32 -7.14
C ALA A 20 -46.19 -5.16 -8.04
N ILE A 21 -46.71 -3.98 -7.72
CA ILE A 21 -46.25 -2.68 -8.24
C ILE A 21 -46.03 -1.71 -7.08
N CYS A 22 -45.05 -0.81 -7.22
CA CYS A 22 -44.90 0.31 -6.29
C CYS A 22 -45.87 1.43 -6.71
N PRO A 23 -46.84 1.81 -5.85
CA PRO A 23 -47.77 2.89 -6.14
C PRO A 23 -47.13 4.28 -5.91
N ASP A 24 -46.02 4.36 -5.18
CA ASP A 24 -45.33 5.61 -4.85
C ASP A 24 -43.81 5.46 -5.04
N PRO A 25 -43.17 6.24 -5.94
CA PRO A 25 -41.72 6.20 -6.16
C PRO A 25 -40.88 6.65 -4.95
N THR A 26 -41.47 7.42 -4.03
CA THR A 26 -40.78 7.98 -2.86
C THR A 26 -40.80 7.05 -1.65
N ASN A 27 -41.68 6.05 -1.64
CA ASN A 27 -41.82 5.07 -0.55
C ASN A 27 -41.82 3.63 -1.08
N LEU A 28 -40.61 3.08 -1.21
CA LEU A 28 -40.34 1.75 -1.79
C LEU A 28 -40.85 0.57 -0.93
N ASP A 29 -41.28 0.81 0.31
CA ASP A 29 -41.83 -0.21 1.21
C ASP A 29 -43.35 -0.37 1.09
N LYS A 30 -43.99 0.42 0.23
CA LYS A 30 -45.41 0.26 -0.13
C LYS A 30 -45.53 -0.56 -1.41
N LEU A 31 -46.12 -1.74 -1.32
CA LEU A 31 -46.41 -2.59 -2.48
C LEU A 31 -47.90 -2.77 -2.66
N LYS A 32 -48.38 -2.58 -3.89
CA LYS A 32 -49.76 -2.85 -4.30
C LYS A 32 -49.82 -4.16 -5.08
N CYS A 33 -50.70 -5.06 -4.66
CA CYS A 33 -50.97 -6.29 -5.38
C CYS A 33 -51.69 -5.98 -6.69
N THR A 34 -51.18 -6.48 -7.81
CA THR A 34 -51.78 -6.29 -9.14
C THR A 34 -53.06 -7.09 -9.34
N LEU A 35 -53.22 -8.20 -8.60
CA LEU A 35 -54.40 -9.09 -8.72
C LEU A 35 -55.61 -8.54 -7.94
N CYS A 36 -55.46 -8.27 -6.64
CA CYS A 36 -56.58 -7.85 -5.79
C CYS A 36 -56.59 -6.36 -5.41
N GLY A 37 -55.55 -5.60 -5.81
CA GLY A 37 -55.47 -4.16 -5.55
C GLY A 37 -55.11 -3.76 -4.11
N ARG A 38 -54.94 -4.72 -3.19
CA ARG A 38 -54.55 -4.41 -1.80
C ARG A 38 -53.15 -3.83 -1.73
N VAL A 39 -52.98 -2.84 -0.86
CA VAL A 39 -51.71 -2.17 -0.59
C VAL A 39 -51.18 -2.62 0.77
N TYR A 40 -49.91 -3.02 0.80
CA TYR A 40 -49.17 -3.36 2.00
C TYR A 40 -48.09 -2.32 2.23
N SER A 41 -48.03 -1.77 3.45
CA SER A 41 -47.03 -0.78 3.85
C SER A 41 -46.14 -1.30 4.99
N GLY A 42 -44.85 -0.99 4.94
CA GLY A 42 -43.86 -1.24 6.00
C GLY A 42 -42.78 -2.28 5.63
N GLY A 43 -41.72 -2.35 6.44
CA GLY A 43 -40.57 -3.22 6.21
C GLY A 43 -40.97 -4.67 5.96
N GLY A 44 -40.52 -5.23 4.83
CA GLY A 44 -40.82 -6.60 4.40
C GLY A 44 -41.96 -6.75 3.38
N GLY A 45 -42.32 -5.69 2.64
CA GLY A 45 -43.38 -5.69 1.63
C GLY A 45 -43.32 -6.86 0.63
N VAL A 46 -42.14 -7.22 0.14
CA VAL A 46 -41.93 -8.34 -0.82
C VAL A 46 -42.28 -9.69 -0.19
N SER A 47 -41.83 -9.95 1.04
CA SER A 47 -42.13 -11.18 1.77
C SER A 47 -43.62 -11.28 2.11
N ARG A 48 -44.23 -10.17 2.54
CA ARG A 48 -45.67 -10.06 2.79
C ARG A 48 -46.49 -10.28 1.51
N MET A 49 -46.01 -9.81 0.35
CA MET A 49 -46.66 -10.06 -0.94
C MET A 49 -46.65 -11.55 -1.29
N LYS A 50 -45.52 -12.26 -1.14
CA LYS A 50 -45.48 -13.71 -1.37
C LYS A 50 -46.45 -14.45 -0.45
N GLN A 51 -46.51 -14.07 0.83
CA GLN A 51 -47.43 -14.67 1.80
C GLN A 51 -48.90 -14.41 1.45
N HIS A 52 -49.21 -13.22 0.94
CA HIS A 52 -50.55 -12.83 0.49
C HIS A 52 -51.01 -13.66 -0.72
N ILE A 53 -50.15 -13.82 -1.73
CA ILE A 53 -50.44 -14.61 -2.92
C ILE A 53 -50.50 -16.11 -2.60
N ALA A 54 -49.58 -16.61 -1.77
CA ALA A 54 -49.48 -18.02 -1.37
C ALA A 54 -50.48 -18.48 -0.29
N HIS A 55 -51.34 -17.58 0.20
CA HIS A 55 -52.33 -17.85 1.27
C HIS A 55 -51.69 -18.42 2.54
N VAL A 56 -50.51 -17.91 2.90
CA VAL A 56 -49.85 -18.32 4.15
C VAL A 56 -50.55 -17.64 5.31
N LYS A 57 -51.19 -18.42 6.18
CA LYS A 57 -51.93 -17.92 7.36
C LYS A 57 -50.97 -17.19 8.33
N GLY A 58 -51.40 -16.06 8.87
CA GLY A 58 -50.65 -15.28 9.86
C GLY A 58 -50.71 -13.78 9.60
N ASN A 59 -49.66 -13.23 8.98
CA ASN A 59 -49.38 -11.79 8.97
C ASN A 59 -50.12 -10.98 7.87
N VAL A 60 -50.74 -11.64 6.89
CA VAL A 60 -51.40 -10.98 5.76
C VAL A 60 -52.68 -11.72 5.36
N ALA A 61 -53.71 -10.97 4.97
CA ALA A 61 -54.94 -11.53 4.41
C ALA A 61 -54.64 -12.22 3.06
N PRO A 62 -55.29 -13.35 2.71
CA PRO A 62 -55.06 -14.05 1.45
C PRO A 62 -55.61 -13.27 0.23
N CYS A 63 -54.98 -13.45 -0.94
CA CYS A 63 -55.43 -12.86 -2.19
C CYS A 63 -56.68 -13.58 -2.70
N GLN A 64 -57.79 -12.86 -2.86
CA GLN A 64 -59.05 -13.43 -3.37
C GLN A 64 -59.00 -13.77 -4.87
N LYS A 65 -57.98 -13.28 -5.59
CA LYS A 65 -57.86 -13.39 -7.06
C LYS A 65 -56.60 -14.15 -7.51
N SER A 66 -55.81 -14.72 -6.59
CA SER A 66 -54.65 -15.54 -6.98
C SER A 66 -55.08 -16.92 -7.44
N THR A 67 -54.51 -17.40 -8.55
CA THR A 67 -54.77 -18.75 -9.05
C THR A 67 -54.06 -19.80 -8.19
N LYS A 68 -54.43 -21.08 -8.35
CA LYS A 68 -53.74 -22.19 -7.67
C LYS A 68 -52.27 -22.30 -8.08
N ASP A 69 -51.96 -21.94 -9.33
CA ASP A 69 -50.58 -21.90 -9.85
C ASP A 69 -49.76 -20.78 -9.19
N ASP A 70 -50.28 -19.55 -9.14
CA ASP A 70 -49.63 -18.42 -8.46
C ASP A 70 -49.35 -18.71 -6.98
N GLN A 71 -50.31 -19.38 -6.32
CA GLN A 71 -50.19 -19.81 -4.93
C GLN A 71 -49.05 -20.80 -4.73
N LEU A 72 -48.92 -21.80 -5.59
CA LEU A 72 -47.85 -22.79 -5.55
C LEU A 72 -46.49 -22.13 -5.80
N ARG A 73 -46.36 -21.35 -6.87
CA ARG A 73 -45.10 -20.67 -7.21
C ARG A 73 -44.59 -19.76 -6.09
N CYS A 74 -45.47 -18.98 -5.46
CA CYS A 74 -45.10 -18.15 -4.31
C CYS A 74 -44.80 -18.97 -3.05
N ARG A 75 -45.49 -20.10 -2.83
CA ARG A 75 -45.25 -20.99 -1.69
C ARG A 75 -43.92 -21.73 -1.82
N ASP A 76 -43.58 -22.18 -3.02
CA ASP A 76 -42.32 -22.83 -3.34
C ASP A 76 -41.17 -21.85 -3.15
N ALA A 77 -41.29 -20.60 -3.63
CA ALA A 77 -40.28 -19.56 -3.39
C ALA A 77 -40.07 -19.24 -1.89
N ILE A 78 -41.14 -19.27 -1.07
CA ILE A 78 -41.01 -19.10 0.39
C ILE A 78 -40.31 -20.31 1.03
N ASN A 79 -40.70 -21.53 0.63
CA ASN A 79 -40.15 -22.77 1.17
C ASN A 79 -38.69 -22.96 0.77
N GLU A 80 -38.33 -22.66 -0.47
CA GLU A 80 -36.97 -22.65 -0.97
C GLU A 80 -36.09 -21.68 -0.17
N GLY A 81 -36.58 -20.47 0.13
CA GLY A 81 -35.89 -19.53 0.99
C GLY A 81 -35.68 -20.05 2.42
N LYS A 82 -36.68 -20.75 3.00
CA LYS A 82 -36.57 -21.38 4.33
C LYS A 82 -35.59 -22.56 4.32
N LEU A 83 -35.62 -23.38 3.27
CA LEU A 83 -34.72 -24.53 3.10
C LEU A 83 -33.28 -24.06 2.93
N LYS A 84 -33.03 -23.05 2.10
CA LYS A 84 -31.70 -22.41 1.97
C LYS A 84 -31.19 -21.88 3.32
N LYS A 85 -32.05 -21.24 4.12
CA LYS A 85 -31.69 -20.76 5.46
C LYS A 85 -31.37 -21.91 6.43
N LYS A 86 -32.21 -22.96 6.47
CA LYS A 86 -31.98 -24.15 7.30
C LYS A 86 -30.71 -24.91 6.88
N GLY A 87 -30.47 -25.04 5.58
CA GLY A 87 -29.27 -25.67 5.03
C GLY A 87 -28.01 -24.93 5.45
N LYS A 88 -28.00 -23.59 5.38
CA LYS A 88 -26.89 -22.78 5.88
C LYS A 88 -26.67 -22.97 7.39
N GLN A 89 -27.74 -22.95 8.19
CA GLN A 89 -27.63 -23.19 9.64
C GLN A 89 -27.11 -24.58 9.97
N ALA A 90 -27.56 -25.62 9.26
CA ALA A 90 -27.08 -26.98 9.43
C ALA A 90 -25.61 -27.13 9.04
N HIS A 91 -25.17 -26.46 7.97
CA HIS A 91 -23.77 -26.43 7.57
C HIS A 91 -22.89 -25.69 8.59
N ASP A 92 -23.31 -24.51 9.05
CA ASP A 92 -22.58 -23.76 10.09
C ASP A 92 -22.49 -24.55 11.40
N GLU A 93 -23.54 -25.31 11.76
CA GLU A 93 -23.55 -26.18 12.94
C GLU A 93 -22.65 -27.41 12.75
N ALA A 94 -22.64 -28.02 11.56
CA ALA A 94 -21.73 -29.10 11.23
C ALA A 94 -20.26 -28.64 11.35
N LEU A 95 -19.92 -27.47 10.79
CA LEU A 95 -18.59 -26.88 10.92
C LEU A 95 -18.22 -26.58 12.39
N ARG A 96 -19.16 -26.11 13.21
CA ARG A 96 -18.92 -25.93 14.65
C ARG A 96 -18.71 -27.26 15.37
N SER A 97 -19.40 -28.31 14.95
CA SER A 97 -19.26 -29.64 15.54
C SER A 97 -17.92 -30.32 15.23
N GLU A 98 -17.26 -29.94 14.13
CA GLU A 98 -15.88 -30.35 13.81
C GLU A 98 -14.85 -29.72 14.76
N VAL A 99 -15.18 -28.59 15.40
CA VAL A 99 -14.32 -27.87 16.34
C VAL A 99 -14.75 -28.20 17.78
N ARG A 100 -14.63 -29.47 18.18
CA ARG A 100 -14.78 -29.88 19.59
C ARG A 100 -13.43 -29.92 20.28
N PHE A 101 -13.31 -29.19 21.38
CA PHE A 101 -12.26 -29.45 22.36
C PHE A 101 -12.69 -30.68 23.15
N ASP A 102 -12.12 -31.85 22.89
CA ASP A 102 -12.39 -33.02 23.72
C ASP A 102 -11.99 -32.75 25.17
N THR A 103 -12.99 -32.50 26.01
CA THR A 103 -12.89 -32.80 27.43
C THR A 103 -13.50 -34.18 27.63
N ASN A 104 -12.63 -35.16 27.81
CA ASN A 104 -12.92 -36.53 28.27
C ASN A 104 -13.74 -37.40 27.32
N GLU A 105 -13.08 -38.00 26.34
CA GLU A 105 -13.39 -39.38 26.00
C GLU A 105 -12.95 -40.27 27.17
N ASN A 106 -13.89 -40.63 28.04
CA ASN A 106 -13.99 -41.88 28.81
C ASN A 106 -14.85 -41.63 30.05
N ILE A 107 -16.17 -41.75 29.90
CA ILE A 107 -17.09 -42.37 30.86
C ILE A 107 -18.40 -42.55 30.07
N SER A 108 -18.72 -43.80 29.73
CA SER A 108 -20.03 -44.22 29.26
C SER A 108 -21.05 -43.96 30.37
N ILE A 109 -21.90 -42.97 30.21
CA ILE A 109 -23.12 -42.83 31.01
C ILE A 109 -24.29 -43.05 30.06
N ASP A 110 -25.09 -44.04 30.44
CA ASP A 110 -26.27 -44.56 29.77
C ASP A 110 -27.26 -43.45 29.39
N THR A 111 -27.80 -43.53 28.18
CA THR A 111 -28.42 -42.40 27.47
C THR A 111 -29.95 -42.37 27.56
N ASP A 112 -30.54 -42.86 28.66
CA ASP A 112 -32.01 -43.08 28.71
C ASP A 112 -32.80 -42.21 29.71
N GLU A 113 -32.24 -41.16 30.31
CA GLU A 113 -33.00 -40.24 31.19
C GLU A 113 -32.73 -38.73 31.00
N ILE A 114 -32.59 -38.25 29.75
CA ILE A 114 -32.58 -36.78 29.47
C ILE A 114 -33.45 -36.44 28.26
N GLU A 115 -34.70 -36.93 28.24
CA GLU A 115 -35.69 -36.51 27.24
C GLU A 115 -36.80 -35.59 27.80
N ASN A 116 -36.66 -35.11 29.04
CA ASN A 116 -37.60 -34.15 29.58
C ASN A 116 -36.92 -32.86 30.06
N THR A 117 -37.47 -31.75 29.55
CA THR A 117 -37.32 -30.35 30.02
C THR A 117 -36.11 -29.57 29.47
N PHE A 118 -36.37 -28.74 28.46
CA PHE A 118 -35.56 -27.56 28.12
C PHE A 118 -35.08 -26.81 29.39
N GLY A 119 -33.76 -26.68 29.57
CA GLY A 119 -33.19 -25.86 30.65
C GLY A 119 -31.66 -25.84 30.70
N SER A 120 -31.10 -24.65 30.48
CA SER A 120 -29.70 -24.23 30.66
C SER A 120 -28.59 -24.91 29.85
N PHE A 121 -28.18 -24.19 28.79
CA PHE A 121 -26.77 -23.99 28.48
C PHE A 121 -25.98 -23.85 29.80
N ARG A 122 -25.08 -24.79 30.10
CA ARG A 122 -24.12 -24.58 31.18
C ARG A 122 -23.10 -23.54 30.71
N GLU A 123 -23.01 -22.47 31.49
CA GLU A 123 -22.18 -21.30 31.24
C GLU A 123 -20.67 -21.63 31.20
N PRO A 124 -19.87 -20.80 30.51
CA PRO A 124 -18.41 -20.89 30.59
C PRO A 124 -17.95 -20.66 32.02
N TYR A 125 -17.02 -21.50 32.50
CA TYR A 125 -16.38 -21.32 33.80
C TYR A 125 -15.61 -20.00 33.83
N VAL A 126 -16.17 -18.97 34.46
CA VAL A 126 -15.50 -17.69 34.71
C VAL A 126 -14.63 -17.86 35.96
N ILE A 127 -13.31 -17.81 35.79
CA ILE A 127 -12.37 -17.75 36.92
C ILE A 127 -12.56 -16.38 37.59
N GLY A 128 -13.08 -16.39 38.81
CA GLY A 128 -13.37 -15.17 39.56
C GLY A 128 -12.15 -14.63 40.31
N PRO A 129 -12.16 -13.36 40.76
CA PRO A 129 -11.08 -12.77 41.56
C PRO A 129 -10.78 -13.54 42.86
N MET A 130 -11.78 -14.26 43.39
CA MET A 130 -11.66 -15.12 44.57
C MET A 130 -10.85 -16.40 44.33
N ASP A 131 -10.80 -16.92 43.09
CA ASP A 131 -10.08 -18.16 42.78
C ASP A 131 -8.56 -17.96 42.83
N ASN A 132 -8.08 -16.73 42.58
CA ASN A 132 -6.69 -16.35 42.82
C ASN A 132 -6.34 -16.34 44.32
N PHE A 133 -7.28 -16.02 45.20
CA PHE A 133 -7.09 -15.99 46.66
C PHE A 133 -7.26 -17.37 47.33
N ALA A 134 -8.12 -18.24 46.82
CA ALA A 134 -8.34 -19.57 47.40
C ALA A 134 -7.18 -20.55 47.13
N SER A 135 -6.34 -20.28 46.13
CA SER A 135 -5.16 -21.10 45.83
C SER A 135 -4.05 -21.05 46.89
N THR A 136 -4.07 -20.07 47.80
CA THR A 136 -3.05 -19.86 48.84
C THR A 136 -3.47 -20.30 50.24
N LEU A 137 -4.67 -20.87 50.41
CA LEU A 137 -5.20 -21.30 51.72
C LEU A 137 -5.23 -22.83 51.89
N ASN A 138 -4.09 -23.49 51.67
CA ASN A 138 -3.86 -24.78 52.33
C ASN A 138 -2.36 -25.03 52.63
N PRO A 139 -1.83 -24.48 53.74
CA PRO A 139 -0.41 -24.60 54.10
C PRO A 139 -0.01 -25.91 54.79
N GLU A 140 -0.78 -27.00 54.72
CA GLU A 140 -0.49 -28.22 55.51
C GLU A 140 -0.55 -29.58 54.77
N GLU A 141 -0.59 -29.60 53.44
CA GLU A 141 -0.33 -30.84 52.65
C GLU A 141 0.98 -30.81 51.84
N SER A 142 1.92 -29.94 52.22
CA SER A 142 3.24 -29.84 51.52
C SER A 142 4.30 -30.84 52.00
N LEU A 143 3.98 -31.77 52.91
CA LEU A 143 4.96 -32.76 53.41
C LEU A 143 4.33 -34.15 53.64
N LYS A 144 3.80 -34.78 52.57
CA LYS A 144 3.90 -36.23 52.29
C LYS A 144 2.98 -36.62 51.12
N SER A 145 3.58 -37.33 50.16
CA SER A 145 2.96 -38.06 49.04
C SER A 145 2.86 -37.32 47.69
N GLY A 146 3.71 -37.74 46.75
CA GLY A 146 3.39 -37.75 45.30
C GLY A 146 3.75 -36.52 44.45
N LYS A 147 5.04 -36.21 44.28
CA LYS A 147 5.50 -35.39 43.14
C LYS A 147 5.36 -36.19 41.83
N GLY A 148 4.71 -35.59 40.83
CA GLY A 148 4.86 -35.92 39.41
C GLY A 148 3.68 -36.62 38.76
N LYS A 149 2.71 -35.83 38.22
CA LYS A 149 1.91 -36.15 37.00
C LYS A 149 0.81 -35.11 36.71
N LYS A 150 0.17 -34.49 37.72
CA LYS A 150 -0.98 -33.57 37.48
C LYS A 150 -0.64 -32.23 36.82
N VAL A 151 0.51 -31.63 37.17
CA VAL A 151 0.96 -30.36 36.56
C VAL A 151 1.36 -30.55 35.09
N ASP A 152 1.87 -31.73 34.73
CA ASP A 152 2.35 -32.04 33.38
C ASP A 152 1.20 -32.30 32.40
N ILE A 153 0.13 -32.98 32.85
CA ILE A 153 -1.07 -33.26 32.06
C ILE A 153 -1.81 -31.95 31.71
N ASN A 154 -1.99 -31.04 32.68
CA ASN A 154 -2.63 -29.75 32.40
C ASN A 154 -1.81 -28.88 31.43
N ASN A 155 -0.48 -28.95 31.51
CA ASN A 155 0.41 -28.28 30.57
C ASN A 155 0.35 -28.92 29.18
N ALA A 156 0.25 -30.25 29.09
CA ALA A 156 0.09 -30.96 27.81
C ALA A 156 -1.25 -30.62 27.14
N ILE A 157 -2.36 -30.67 27.88
CA ILE A 157 -3.70 -30.29 27.39
C ILE A 157 -3.73 -28.83 26.94
N ARG A 158 -3.09 -27.92 27.71
CA ARG A 158 -3.00 -26.51 27.32
C ARG A 158 -2.18 -26.34 26.04
N LYS A 159 -1.04 -27.04 25.90
CA LYS A 159 -0.22 -27.01 24.69
C LYS A 159 -0.97 -27.53 23.48
N GLU A 160 -1.73 -28.62 23.65
CA GLU A 160 -2.57 -29.20 22.60
C GLU A 160 -3.66 -28.22 22.15
N ARG A 161 -4.40 -27.62 23.09
CA ARG A 161 -5.40 -26.58 22.78
C ARG A 161 -4.79 -25.38 22.04
N ILE A 162 -3.64 -24.91 22.48
CA ILE A 162 -2.90 -23.83 21.80
C ILE A 162 -2.51 -24.26 20.39
N SER A 163 -2.04 -25.50 20.21
CA SER A 163 -1.68 -26.05 18.91
C SER A 163 -2.88 -26.11 17.97
N THR A 164 -4.04 -26.58 18.45
CA THR A 164 -5.29 -26.64 17.68
C THR A 164 -5.73 -25.26 17.24
N VAL A 165 -5.78 -24.27 18.14
CA VAL A 165 -6.14 -22.88 17.79
C VAL A 165 -5.19 -22.32 16.72
N LYS A 166 -3.88 -22.51 16.89
CA LYS A 166 -2.88 -22.09 15.90
C LYS A 166 -3.05 -22.79 14.56
N SER A 167 -3.41 -24.08 14.56
CA SER A 167 -3.65 -24.86 13.34
C SER A 167 -4.84 -24.33 12.55
N PHE A 168 -5.96 -23.98 13.21
CA PHE A 168 -7.12 -23.39 12.54
C PHE A 168 -6.84 -21.98 12.01
N ILE A 169 -6.12 -21.15 12.78
CA ILE A 169 -5.67 -19.83 12.29
C ILE A 169 -4.78 -20.01 11.04
N GLY A 170 -3.83 -20.96 11.09
CA GLY A 170 -2.94 -21.26 9.97
C GLY A 170 -3.70 -21.77 8.75
N ARG A 171 -4.66 -22.68 8.93
CA ARG A 171 -5.50 -23.20 7.84
C ARG A 171 -6.25 -22.08 7.12
N TRP A 172 -6.96 -21.23 7.87
CA TRP A 172 -7.65 -20.06 7.30
C TRP A 172 -6.68 -19.12 6.58
N ALA A 173 -5.51 -18.87 7.17
CA ALA A 173 -4.49 -18.02 6.59
C ALA A 173 -3.99 -18.55 5.24
N TYR A 174 -3.70 -19.86 5.15
CA TYR A 174 -3.20 -20.50 3.93
C TYR A 174 -4.26 -20.57 2.84
N GLU A 175 -5.50 -20.89 3.20
CA GLU A 175 -6.64 -20.91 2.27
C GLU A 175 -6.92 -19.52 1.69
N CYS A 176 -6.78 -18.47 2.50
CA CYS A 176 -7.02 -17.08 2.08
C CYS A 176 -5.76 -16.37 1.56
N ALA A 177 -4.62 -17.07 1.46
CA ALA A 177 -3.32 -16.50 1.10
C ALA A 177 -2.97 -15.21 1.86
N ILE A 178 -3.23 -15.19 3.18
CA ILE A 178 -2.96 -14.03 4.03
C ILE A 178 -1.46 -13.84 4.19
N PRO A 179 -0.90 -12.67 3.88
CA PRO A 179 0.52 -12.42 4.02
C PRO A 179 0.92 -12.44 5.51
N PHE A 180 2.09 -12.99 5.82
CA PHE A 180 2.49 -13.25 7.20
C PHE A 180 2.61 -12.00 8.07
N HIS A 181 2.94 -10.84 7.48
CA HIS A 181 2.99 -9.56 8.20
C HIS A 181 1.64 -9.19 8.84
N ALA A 182 0.51 -9.68 8.31
CA ALA A 182 -0.81 -9.41 8.85
C ALA A 182 -1.00 -9.95 10.28
N PHE A 183 -0.27 -11.01 10.66
CA PHE A 183 -0.31 -11.60 12.01
C PHE A 183 0.51 -10.82 13.04
N GLU A 184 1.43 -9.96 12.58
CA GLU A 184 2.26 -9.12 13.46
C GLU A 184 1.53 -7.85 13.90
N ASN A 185 0.52 -7.44 13.13
CA ASN A 185 -0.31 -6.27 13.41
C ASN A 185 -1.03 -6.38 14.76
N ASP A 186 -1.07 -5.28 15.51
CA ASP A 186 -1.77 -5.23 16.79
C ASP A 186 -3.27 -5.46 16.66
N SER A 187 -3.87 -5.12 15.50
CA SER A 187 -5.27 -5.43 15.20
C SER A 187 -5.56 -6.93 15.20
N PHE A 188 -4.63 -7.77 14.73
CA PHE A 188 -4.78 -9.22 14.79
C PHE A 188 -4.72 -9.72 16.24
N LYS A 189 -3.77 -9.20 17.03
CA LYS A 189 -3.65 -9.54 18.46
C LYS A 189 -4.92 -9.18 19.23
N MET A 190 -5.46 -7.98 19.00
CA MET A 190 -6.72 -7.51 19.58
C MET A 190 -7.91 -8.36 19.12
N MET A 191 -7.97 -8.74 17.84
CA MET A 191 -9.03 -9.60 17.31
C MET A 191 -9.04 -10.96 18.03
N VAL A 192 -7.89 -11.62 18.16
CA VAL A 192 -7.79 -12.92 18.85
C VAL A 192 -8.22 -12.80 20.32
N GLU A 193 -7.79 -11.73 21.01
CA GLU A 193 -8.17 -11.48 22.40
C GLU A 193 -9.68 -11.29 22.56
N VAL A 194 -10.31 -10.45 21.72
CA VAL A 194 -11.76 -10.19 21.78
C VAL A 194 -12.58 -11.43 21.44
N ILE A 195 -12.15 -12.23 20.45
CA ILE A 195 -12.80 -13.51 20.13
C ILE A 195 -12.70 -14.48 21.32
N GLY A 196 -11.52 -14.55 21.95
CA GLY A 196 -11.29 -15.37 23.13
C GLY A 196 -12.15 -14.96 24.33
N GLN A 197 -12.33 -13.66 24.55
CA GLN A 197 -13.19 -13.12 25.61
C GLN A 197 -14.69 -13.36 25.36
N TYR A 198 -15.14 -13.30 24.11
CA TYR A 198 -16.55 -13.59 23.79
C TYR A 198 -16.89 -15.08 24.02
N GLY A 199 -16.00 -15.98 23.63
CA GLY A 199 -16.20 -17.42 23.79
C GLY A 199 -16.98 -18.07 22.64
N THR A 200 -17.60 -19.21 22.91
CA THR A 200 -18.29 -20.03 21.90
C THR A 200 -19.58 -19.38 21.40
N GLY A 201 -19.91 -19.60 20.12
CA GLY A 201 -21.16 -19.12 19.54
C GLY A 201 -21.14 -17.67 19.03
N LEU A 202 -19.97 -17.05 18.86
CA LEU A 202 -19.84 -15.76 18.19
C LEU A 202 -20.46 -15.84 16.77
N PRO A 203 -21.49 -15.02 16.45
CA PRO A 203 -21.97 -14.92 15.08
C PRO A 203 -20.90 -14.28 14.20
N ILE A 204 -20.52 -14.97 13.14
CA ILE A 204 -19.52 -14.48 12.18
C ILE A 204 -20.12 -13.30 11.41
N PRO A 205 -19.41 -12.17 11.28
CA PRO A 205 -19.89 -11.03 10.53
C PRO A 205 -20.08 -11.40 9.05
N THR A 206 -21.22 -10.99 8.50
CA THR A 206 -21.54 -11.24 7.08
C THR A 206 -20.74 -10.31 6.17
N ARG A 207 -20.57 -10.70 4.89
CA ARG A 207 -19.95 -9.84 3.87
C ARG A 207 -20.58 -8.45 3.82
N TYR A 208 -21.91 -8.37 3.94
CA TYR A 208 -22.64 -7.09 3.92
C TYR A 208 -22.33 -6.23 5.15
N GLU A 209 -22.25 -6.84 6.34
CA GLU A 209 -21.88 -6.11 7.55
C GLU A 209 -20.46 -5.58 7.46
N LEU A 210 -19.51 -6.39 6.99
CA LEU A 210 -18.12 -5.95 6.78
C LEU A 210 -18.03 -4.82 5.75
N SER A 211 -18.67 -4.95 4.60
CA SER A 211 -18.54 -3.97 3.50
C SER A 211 -19.37 -2.69 3.69
N ASN A 212 -20.34 -2.67 4.61
CA ASN A 212 -21.21 -1.51 4.82
C ASN A 212 -21.22 -1.04 6.26
N THR A 213 -21.81 -1.81 7.17
CA THR A 213 -22.10 -1.34 8.54
C THR A 213 -20.82 -1.14 9.35
N ILE A 214 -19.93 -2.13 9.34
CA ILE A 214 -18.67 -2.09 10.09
C ILE A 214 -17.71 -1.12 9.41
N LEU A 215 -17.59 -1.15 8.07
CA LEU A 215 -16.76 -0.19 7.34
C LEU A 215 -17.15 1.27 7.65
N LYS A 216 -18.44 1.61 7.68
CA LYS A 216 -18.89 2.95 8.05
C LYS A 216 -18.49 3.33 9.48
N LYS A 217 -18.63 2.40 10.44
CA LYS A 217 -18.19 2.61 11.82
C LYS A 217 -16.68 2.81 11.92
N GLU A 218 -15.88 2.04 11.18
CA GLU A 218 -14.42 2.19 11.16
C GLU A 218 -13.97 3.50 10.50
N VAL A 219 -14.66 3.95 9.44
CA VAL A 219 -14.44 5.27 8.85
C VAL A 219 -14.73 6.37 9.88
N GLU A 220 -15.85 6.27 10.61
CA GLU A 220 -16.19 7.26 11.64
C GLU A 220 -15.22 7.23 12.83
N ARG A 221 -14.79 6.04 13.27
CA ARG A 221 -13.73 5.88 14.28
C ARG A 221 -12.43 6.55 13.81
N THR A 222 -12.04 6.32 12.56
CA THR A 222 -10.83 6.91 11.98
C THR A 222 -10.93 8.43 11.88
N LYS A 223 -12.07 8.96 11.41
CA LYS A 223 -12.33 10.40 11.40
C LYS A 223 -12.22 11.02 12.80
N ASN A 224 -12.72 10.35 13.82
CA ASN A 224 -12.58 10.82 15.20
C ASN A 224 -11.13 10.82 15.69
N LEU A 225 -10.29 9.88 15.25
CA LEU A 225 -8.85 9.91 15.54
C LEU A 225 -8.14 11.07 14.83
N VAL A 226 -8.55 11.40 13.59
CA VAL A 226 -7.99 12.49 12.79
C VAL A 226 -8.29 13.88 13.35
N LYS A 227 -9.39 14.06 14.10
CA LYS A 227 -9.71 15.36 14.74
C LYS A 227 -8.56 15.94 15.58
N LYS A 228 -7.77 15.09 16.23
CA LYS A 228 -6.59 15.55 16.98
C LYS A 228 -5.53 16.15 16.06
N ASN A 229 -5.36 15.59 14.86
CA ASN A 229 -4.50 16.17 13.83
C ASN A 229 -5.11 17.48 13.32
N GLU A 230 -6.42 17.54 13.06
CA GLU A 230 -7.11 18.78 12.64
C GLU A 230 -6.93 19.93 13.64
N GLU A 231 -6.93 19.66 14.94
CA GLU A 231 -6.65 20.67 15.97
C GLU A 231 -5.20 21.16 15.93
N GLU A 232 -4.25 20.28 15.61
CA GLU A 232 -2.84 20.64 15.48
C GLU A 232 -2.56 21.44 14.19
N TRP A 233 -3.25 21.11 13.08
CA TRP A 233 -3.19 21.89 11.84
C TRP A 233 -3.56 23.35 12.08
N LYS A 234 -4.47 23.62 13.04
CA LYS A 234 -4.87 24.98 13.41
C LYS A 234 -3.80 25.75 14.19
N GLN A 235 -2.91 25.05 14.88
CA GLN A 235 -1.88 25.66 15.72
C GLN A 235 -0.57 25.88 14.96
N ASP A 236 -0.05 24.82 14.34
CA ASP A 236 1.29 24.81 13.73
C ASP A 236 1.24 24.89 12.18
N GLY A 237 0.05 24.71 11.60
CA GLY A 237 -0.15 24.61 10.15
C GLY A 237 0.13 23.21 9.59
N CYS A 238 -0.22 22.99 8.32
CA CYS A 238 -0.02 21.71 7.65
C CYS A 238 0.39 21.85 6.18
N SER A 239 0.96 20.77 5.63
CA SER A 239 1.31 20.65 4.21
C SER A 239 0.38 19.66 3.51
N ILE A 240 -0.26 20.07 2.41
CA ILE A 240 -1.03 19.16 1.55
C ILE A 240 -0.08 18.54 0.54
N MET A 241 -0.15 17.22 0.38
CA MET A 241 0.63 16.44 -0.57
C MET A 241 -0.32 15.78 -1.56
N THR A 242 -0.02 15.92 -2.85
CA THR A 242 -0.77 15.24 -3.90
C THR A 242 0.12 14.21 -4.57
N ASP A 243 -0.34 12.97 -4.64
CA ASP A 243 0.35 11.90 -5.37
C ASP A 243 -0.55 11.39 -6.49
N ALA A 244 -0.08 11.48 -7.72
CA ALA A 244 -0.80 11.04 -8.90
C ALA A 244 -0.04 9.89 -9.54
N TRP A 245 -0.74 8.79 -9.80
CA TRP A 245 -0.15 7.65 -10.50
C TRP A 245 -1.15 7.02 -11.46
N SER A 246 -0.62 6.50 -12.56
CA SER A 246 -1.39 5.76 -13.55
C SER A 246 -1.00 4.30 -13.54
N ASP A 247 -1.98 3.40 -13.46
CA ASP A 247 -1.72 1.96 -13.51
C ASP A 247 -1.49 1.46 -14.94
N ARG A 248 -1.06 0.20 -15.09
CA ARG A 248 -0.85 -0.42 -16.42
C ARG A 248 -2.15 -0.58 -17.23
N LYS A 249 -3.31 -0.49 -16.57
CA LYS A 249 -4.64 -0.50 -17.19
C LYS A 249 -5.12 0.92 -17.54
N ARG A 250 -4.22 1.92 -17.46
CA ARG A 250 -4.47 3.35 -17.73
C ARG A 250 -5.51 3.99 -16.81
N ARG A 251 -5.72 3.43 -15.62
CA ARG A 251 -6.50 4.11 -14.58
C ARG A 251 -5.61 5.13 -13.90
N SER A 252 -6.06 6.38 -13.87
CA SER A 252 -5.35 7.46 -13.20
C SER A 252 -5.98 7.72 -11.84
N ILE A 253 -5.15 7.72 -10.79
CA ILE A 253 -5.60 7.92 -9.42
C ILE A 253 -4.81 9.08 -8.82
N MET A 254 -5.53 10.03 -8.22
CA MET A 254 -4.96 11.15 -7.48
C MET A 254 -5.28 11.02 -5.99
N ASN A 255 -4.25 10.92 -5.17
CA ASN A 255 -4.34 10.83 -3.72
C ASN A 255 -4.07 12.20 -3.08
N LEU A 256 -4.80 12.49 -2.01
CA LEU A 256 -4.58 13.65 -1.14
C LEU A 256 -4.19 13.18 0.25
N CYS A 257 -3.07 13.71 0.71
CA CYS A 257 -2.57 13.51 2.06
C CYS A 257 -2.30 14.86 2.70
N VAL A 258 -2.48 14.96 4.01
CA VAL A 258 -2.08 16.12 4.82
C VAL A 258 -0.98 15.69 5.76
N ASN A 259 0.18 16.34 5.67
CA ASN A 259 1.31 16.12 6.54
C ASN A 259 1.41 17.23 7.58
N SER A 260 1.74 16.83 8.81
CA SER A 260 1.81 17.68 9.99
C SER A 260 2.86 17.16 10.96
N LYS A 261 3.10 17.83 12.09
CA LYS A 261 4.05 17.35 13.11
C LYS A 261 3.65 16.00 13.70
N MET A 262 2.34 15.70 13.71
CA MET A 262 1.79 14.43 14.17
C MET A 262 1.92 13.29 13.15
N GLY A 263 2.36 13.60 11.92
CA GLY A 263 2.51 12.67 10.81
C GLY A 263 1.54 12.95 9.66
N THR A 264 1.49 12.00 8.73
CA THR A 264 0.70 12.07 7.50
C THR A 264 -0.66 11.41 7.67
N VAL A 265 -1.72 12.11 7.28
CA VAL A 265 -3.09 11.63 7.22
C VAL A 265 -3.53 11.53 5.77
N PHE A 266 -4.03 10.35 5.37
CA PHE A 266 -4.70 10.20 4.09
C PHE A 266 -6.11 10.79 4.16
N LEU A 267 -6.44 11.72 3.26
CA LEU A 267 -7.76 12.33 3.19
C LEU A 267 -8.67 11.60 2.20
N SER A 268 -8.22 11.49 0.95
CA SER A 268 -9.04 10.97 -0.13
C SER A 268 -8.21 10.46 -1.29
N SER A 269 -8.84 9.61 -2.11
CA SER A 269 -8.33 9.17 -3.39
C SER A 269 -9.45 9.31 -4.42
N LYS A 270 -9.13 9.88 -5.58
CA LYS A 270 -10.07 10.08 -6.68
C LYS A 270 -9.53 9.42 -7.94
N GLU A 271 -10.33 8.56 -8.56
CA GLU A 271 -10.06 8.10 -9.92
C GLU A 271 -10.41 9.23 -10.90
N CYS A 272 -9.43 9.61 -11.72
CA CYS A 272 -9.48 10.74 -12.64
C CYS A 272 -9.16 10.30 -14.09
N SER A 273 -9.43 9.03 -14.42
CA SER A 273 -9.14 8.43 -15.73
C SER A 273 -9.83 9.15 -16.91
N ASP A 274 -11.01 9.72 -16.66
CA ASP A 274 -11.83 10.39 -17.68
C ASP A 274 -11.56 11.91 -17.78
N GLU A 275 -10.73 12.46 -16.90
CA GLU A 275 -10.45 13.89 -16.81
C GLU A 275 -9.05 14.19 -17.36
N ALA A 276 -8.95 15.15 -18.29
CA ALA A 276 -7.64 15.64 -18.69
C ALA A 276 -6.97 16.31 -17.47
N HIS A 277 -5.78 15.85 -17.10
CA HIS A 277 -4.96 16.41 -16.01
C HIS A 277 -4.42 17.81 -16.33
N THR A 278 -5.29 18.73 -16.74
CA THR A 278 -4.95 20.11 -17.01
C THR A 278 -4.52 20.81 -15.72
N SER A 279 -3.71 21.85 -15.85
CA SER A 279 -3.33 22.72 -14.73
C SER A 279 -4.52 23.23 -13.93
N GLN A 280 -5.66 23.50 -14.60
CA GLN A 280 -6.89 23.96 -13.95
C GLN A 280 -7.53 22.87 -13.10
N HIS A 281 -7.63 21.65 -13.63
CA HIS A 281 -8.22 20.53 -12.90
C HIS A 281 -7.44 20.21 -11.62
N ILE A 282 -6.11 20.20 -11.70
CA ILE A 282 -5.24 19.98 -10.56
C ILE A 282 -5.40 21.11 -9.54
N TYR A 283 -5.46 22.37 -10.01
CA TYR A 283 -5.72 23.52 -9.14
C TYR A 283 -7.06 23.39 -8.42
N ASP A 284 -8.15 23.03 -9.11
CA ASP A 284 -9.48 22.89 -8.50
C ASP A 284 -9.52 21.75 -7.47
N TYR A 285 -8.81 20.65 -7.75
CA TYR A 285 -8.68 19.53 -6.81
C TYR A 285 -7.93 19.95 -5.53
N VAL A 286 -6.79 20.63 -5.67
CA VAL A 286 -6.02 21.17 -4.55
C VAL A 286 -6.80 22.24 -3.78
N GLU A 287 -7.49 23.16 -4.47
CA GLU A 287 -8.30 24.19 -3.83
C GLU A 287 -9.44 23.58 -3.01
N SER A 288 -10.10 22.53 -3.51
CA SER A 288 -11.14 21.84 -2.74
C SER A 288 -10.61 21.28 -1.41
N CYS A 289 -9.39 20.74 -1.43
CA CYS A 289 -8.69 20.25 -0.23
C CYS A 289 -8.31 21.40 0.72
N ILE A 290 -7.81 22.52 0.18
CA ILE A 290 -7.50 23.71 0.97
C ILE A 290 -8.76 24.23 1.69
N GLN A 291 -9.92 24.19 1.04
CA GLN A 291 -11.19 24.60 1.64
C GLN A 291 -11.67 23.62 2.72
N GLU A 292 -11.47 22.31 2.53
CA GLU A 292 -11.80 21.28 3.53
C GLU A 292 -10.94 21.41 4.79
N VAL A 293 -9.63 21.65 4.63
CA VAL A 293 -8.68 21.81 5.74
C VAL A 293 -8.79 23.19 6.41
N GLY A 294 -9.14 24.22 5.64
CA GLY A 294 -9.15 25.61 6.07
C GLY A 294 -7.92 26.36 5.51
N PRO A 295 -8.10 27.41 4.69
CA PRO A 295 -7.00 28.10 4.02
C PRO A 295 -5.95 28.71 4.94
N GLU A 296 -6.34 29.10 6.14
CA GLU A 296 -5.48 29.69 7.17
C GLU A 296 -4.54 28.67 7.84
N HIS A 297 -4.84 27.37 7.73
CA HIS A 297 -4.06 26.28 8.30
C HIS A 297 -3.05 25.68 7.31
N VAL A 298 -3.23 25.93 6.01
CA VAL A 298 -2.38 25.36 4.97
C VAL A 298 -1.18 26.26 4.72
N VAL A 299 0.02 25.73 4.97
CA VAL A 299 1.28 26.46 4.73
C VAL A 299 1.85 26.12 3.35
N GLN A 300 1.72 24.86 2.92
CA GLN A 300 2.44 24.35 1.75
C GLN A 300 1.63 23.32 0.97
N ILE A 301 1.78 23.33 -0.35
CA ILE A 301 1.37 22.28 -1.28
C ILE A 301 2.62 21.60 -1.85
N VAL A 302 2.62 20.26 -1.88
CA VAL A 302 3.70 19.43 -2.43
C VAL A 302 3.14 18.58 -3.57
N THR A 303 3.69 18.76 -4.77
CA THR A 303 3.30 17.98 -5.97
C THR A 303 4.53 17.45 -6.70
N ASP A 304 4.37 16.50 -7.62
CA ASP A 304 5.45 16.12 -8.52
C ASP A 304 5.85 17.27 -9.49
N ASN A 305 6.86 17.03 -10.33
CA ASN A 305 7.39 18.03 -11.26
C ASN A 305 6.71 18.03 -12.63
N ALA A 306 5.52 17.45 -12.79
CA ALA A 306 4.78 17.48 -14.04
C ALA A 306 4.51 18.93 -14.47
N THR A 307 4.54 19.19 -15.78
CA THR A 307 4.32 20.53 -16.36
C THR A 307 2.97 21.13 -15.96
N ASN A 308 1.92 20.30 -15.89
CA ASN A 308 0.58 20.73 -15.49
C ASN A 308 0.53 21.21 -14.04
N ASN A 309 1.33 20.62 -13.15
CA ASN A 309 1.48 21.07 -11.76
C ASN A 309 2.11 22.47 -11.68
N MET A 310 3.06 22.79 -12.57
CA MET A 310 3.66 24.13 -12.62
C MET A 310 2.65 25.20 -13.04
N GLY A 311 1.70 24.87 -13.93
CA GLY A 311 0.59 25.75 -14.26
C GLY A 311 -0.36 25.97 -13.08
N ALA A 312 -0.71 24.89 -12.36
CA ALA A 312 -1.53 24.95 -11.16
C ALA A 312 -0.88 25.79 -10.05
N ALA A 313 0.44 25.66 -9.87
CA ALA A 313 1.24 26.44 -8.93
C ALA A 313 1.15 27.96 -9.20
N LYS A 314 1.16 28.36 -10.48
CA LYS A 314 1.03 29.76 -10.86
C LYS A 314 -0.35 30.30 -10.50
N LEU A 315 -1.41 29.55 -10.81
CA LEU A 315 -2.79 29.91 -10.46
C LEU A 315 -2.99 30.03 -8.94
N LEU A 316 -2.40 29.10 -8.16
CA LEU A 316 -2.47 29.15 -6.70
C LEU A 316 -1.74 30.39 -6.17
N LYS A 317 -0.56 30.72 -6.69
CA LYS A 317 0.21 31.89 -6.25
C LYS A 317 -0.55 33.21 -6.43
N GLU A 318 -1.31 33.34 -7.50
CA GLU A 318 -2.14 34.53 -7.78
C GLU A 318 -3.32 34.66 -6.80
N LYS A 319 -3.98 33.54 -6.47
CA LYS A 319 -5.18 33.53 -5.61
C LYS A 319 -4.85 33.43 -4.11
N ARG A 320 -3.76 32.76 -3.76
CA ARG A 320 -3.34 32.40 -2.40
C ARG A 320 -1.84 32.68 -2.21
N PRO A 321 -1.41 33.95 -2.18
CA PRO A 321 0.01 34.31 -2.12
C PRO A 321 0.71 33.88 -0.82
N LYS A 322 -0.03 33.49 0.22
CA LYS A 322 0.49 33.01 1.50
C LYS A 322 0.91 31.54 1.51
N ILE A 323 0.48 30.76 0.52
CA ILE A 323 0.71 29.31 0.47
C ILE A 323 1.90 29.00 -0.43
N PHE A 324 2.86 28.22 0.07
CA PHE A 324 4.00 27.77 -0.72
C PHE A 324 3.59 26.63 -1.65
N TRP A 325 4.04 26.66 -2.91
CA TRP A 325 4.02 25.49 -3.78
C TRP A 325 5.43 24.95 -3.94
N THR A 326 5.60 23.65 -3.70
CA THR A 326 6.91 22.99 -3.73
C THR A 326 6.88 21.71 -4.53
N SER A 327 8.00 21.44 -5.19
CA SER A 327 8.26 20.17 -5.87
C SER A 327 8.54 19.06 -4.87
N CYS A 328 8.08 17.85 -5.18
CA CYS A 328 8.42 16.63 -4.45
C CYS A 328 9.94 16.39 -4.46
N ALA A 329 10.52 16.26 -3.26
CA ALA A 329 11.94 15.99 -3.09
C ALA A 329 12.35 14.63 -3.68
N THR A 330 11.57 13.58 -3.39
CA THR A 330 11.79 12.22 -3.89
C THR A 330 11.86 12.21 -5.42
N HIS A 331 10.88 12.84 -6.08
CA HIS A 331 10.84 12.91 -7.53
C HIS A 331 12.01 13.75 -8.09
N THR A 332 12.33 14.88 -7.47
CA THR A 332 13.43 15.74 -7.93
C THR A 332 14.80 15.06 -7.82
N ILE A 333 15.06 14.33 -6.72
CA ILE A 333 16.29 13.54 -6.55
C ILE A 333 16.32 12.37 -7.55
N ASN A 334 15.18 11.73 -7.81
CA ASN A 334 15.08 10.69 -8.83
C ASN A 334 15.47 11.22 -10.22
N LEU A 335 15.02 12.44 -10.59
CA LEU A 335 15.43 13.11 -11.82
C LEU A 335 16.92 13.50 -11.85
N MET A 336 17.54 13.79 -10.70
CA MET A 336 18.99 13.98 -10.61
C MET A 336 19.72 12.68 -10.94
N LEU A 337 19.32 11.59 -10.28
CA LEU A 337 19.90 10.27 -10.50
C LEU A 337 19.73 9.82 -11.96
N GLU A 338 18.55 10.03 -12.55
CA GLU A 338 18.27 9.75 -13.96
C GLU A 338 19.17 10.57 -14.89
N GLY A 339 19.30 11.88 -14.65
CA GLY A 339 20.16 12.75 -15.45
C GLY A 339 21.63 12.29 -15.41
N ILE A 340 22.13 11.88 -14.23
CA ILE A 340 23.48 11.34 -14.09
C ILE A 340 23.58 9.98 -14.79
N GLY A 341 22.60 9.11 -14.62
CA GLY A 341 22.50 7.82 -15.32
C GLY A 341 22.53 7.93 -16.84
N GLY A 342 22.01 9.03 -17.38
CA GLY A 342 22.02 9.33 -18.81
C GLY A 342 23.40 9.65 -19.41
N LEU A 343 24.41 9.97 -18.57
CA LEU A 343 25.76 10.24 -19.08
C LEU A 343 26.35 8.98 -19.72
N PRO A 344 27.03 9.07 -20.89
CA PRO A 344 27.50 7.90 -21.65
C PRO A 344 28.32 6.89 -20.83
N ARG A 345 29.12 7.39 -19.88
CA ARG A 345 29.94 6.58 -18.96
C ARG A 345 29.10 5.66 -18.05
N PHE A 346 27.96 6.14 -17.57
CA PHE A 346 27.08 5.41 -16.65
C PHE A 346 26.00 4.65 -17.43
N LYS A 347 25.41 5.27 -18.46
CA LYS A 347 24.38 4.68 -19.33
C LYS A 347 24.81 3.33 -19.89
N LYS A 348 26.04 3.23 -20.40
CA LYS A 348 26.60 1.97 -20.91
C LYS A 348 26.57 0.85 -19.87
N VAL A 349 26.98 1.13 -18.63
CA VAL A 349 27.03 0.13 -17.55
C VAL A 349 25.61 -0.26 -17.10
N LEU A 350 24.71 0.72 -17.02
CA LEU A 350 23.31 0.50 -16.68
C LEU A 350 22.60 -0.37 -17.72
N ASP A 351 22.81 -0.10 -19.01
CA ASP A 351 22.24 -0.88 -20.11
C ASP A 351 22.79 -2.31 -20.12
N GLN A 352 24.10 -2.48 -19.87
CA GLN A 352 24.72 -3.80 -19.72
C GLN A 352 24.13 -4.59 -18.54
N ALA A 353 23.95 -3.96 -17.38
CA ALA A 353 23.33 -4.58 -16.21
C ALA A 353 21.86 -4.96 -16.48
N LYS A 354 21.11 -4.10 -17.18
CA LYS A 354 19.74 -4.36 -17.60
C LYS A 354 19.68 -5.55 -18.58
N GLN A 355 20.57 -5.62 -19.55
CA GLN A 355 20.63 -6.74 -20.50
C GLN A 355 20.97 -8.07 -19.81
N LEU A 356 21.92 -8.06 -18.87
CA LEU A 356 22.28 -9.24 -18.08
C LEU A 356 21.11 -9.74 -17.25
N THR A 357 20.41 -8.85 -16.56
CA THR A 357 19.25 -9.22 -15.74
C THR A 357 18.11 -9.74 -16.61
N ILE A 358 17.77 -9.08 -17.72
CA ILE A 358 16.79 -9.58 -18.69
C ILE A 358 17.17 -10.99 -19.16
N PHE A 359 18.43 -11.22 -19.53
CA PHE A 359 18.89 -12.53 -19.98
C PHE A 359 18.71 -13.62 -18.93
N ILE A 360 19.10 -13.36 -17.67
CA ILE A 360 18.99 -14.33 -16.57
C ILE A 360 17.52 -14.72 -16.35
N TYR A 361 16.61 -13.74 -16.34
CA TYR A 361 15.19 -13.95 -16.08
C TYR A 361 14.38 -14.40 -17.31
N ALA A 362 14.89 -14.26 -18.53
CA ALA A 362 14.18 -14.61 -19.75
C ALA A 362 13.94 -16.12 -19.94
N HIS A 363 14.71 -16.98 -19.27
CA HIS A 363 14.59 -18.42 -19.42
C HIS A 363 14.56 -19.14 -18.06
N HIS A 364 13.66 -20.11 -17.92
CA HIS A 364 13.53 -20.91 -16.68
C HIS A 364 14.86 -21.57 -16.26
N LYS A 365 15.65 -22.05 -17.23
CA LYS A 365 16.93 -22.75 -16.96
C LYS A 365 18.01 -21.80 -16.44
N THR A 366 18.14 -20.59 -16.99
CA THR A 366 19.10 -19.60 -16.51
C THR A 366 18.69 -19.02 -15.16
N LEU A 367 17.39 -18.83 -14.93
CA LEU A 367 16.84 -18.38 -13.66
C LEU A 367 17.04 -19.43 -12.55
N ALA A 368 16.71 -20.69 -12.82
CA ALA A 368 16.89 -21.79 -11.87
C ALA A 368 18.37 -21.96 -11.49
N MET A 369 19.27 -21.85 -12.48
CA MET A 369 20.70 -21.90 -12.25
C MET A 369 21.17 -20.72 -11.39
N MET A 370 20.77 -19.48 -11.69
CA MET A 370 21.10 -18.33 -10.86
C MET A 370 20.64 -18.55 -9.41
N ARG A 371 19.39 -18.96 -9.20
CA ARG A 371 18.84 -19.26 -7.86
C ARG A 371 19.61 -20.37 -7.14
N LYS A 372 20.12 -21.37 -7.85
CA LYS A 372 20.97 -22.42 -7.27
C LYS A 372 22.28 -21.84 -6.73
N PHE A 373 22.96 -21.01 -7.52
CA PHE A 373 24.25 -20.41 -7.13
C PHE A 373 24.10 -19.25 -6.11
N THR A 374 22.94 -18.59 -6.05
CA THR A 374 22.67 -17.49 -5.13
C THR A 374 21.91 -17.90 -3.85
N ASN A 375 21.75 -19.20 -3.58
CA ASN A 375 20.97 -19.72 -2.44
C ASN A 375 19.53 -19.18 -2.41
N LYS A 376 18.86 -19.22 -3.56
CA LYS A 376 17.50 -18.71 -3.82
C LYS A 376 17.34 -17.20 -3.58
N ARG A 377 18.43 -16.44 -3.47
CA ARG A 377 18.38 -14.97 -3.40
C ARG A 377 18.32 -14.39 -4.79
N ASP A 378 17.16 -13.86 -5.15
CA ASP A 378 16.95 -13.22 -6.44
C ASP A 378 17.69 -11.88 -6.56
N ILE A 379 17.94 -11.48 -7.81
CA ILE A 379 18.48 -10.15 -8.14
C ILE A 379 17.32 -9.17 -8.10
N ILE A 380 17.49 -8.05 -7.39
CA ILE A 380 16.51 -6.95 -7.39
C ILE A 380 16.36 -6.45 -8.82
N ARG A 381 15.14 -6.49 -9.35
CA ARG A 381 14.83 -6.07 -10.73
C ARG A 381 14.60 -4.55 -10.77
N PRO A 382 15.01 -3.86 -11.85
CA PRO A 382 14.67 -2.46 -12.03
C PRO A 382 13.15 -2.32 -12.20
N GLY A 383 12.54 -1.49 -11.36
CA GLY A 383 11.14 -1.11 -11.45
C GLY A 383 10.97 0.05 -12.43
N VAL A 384 9.82 0.09 -13.11
CA VAL A 384 9.54 1.06 -14.19
C VAL A 384 9.53 2.52 -13.69
N THR A 385 9.18 2.76 -12.43
CA THR A 385 8.80 4.10 -11.94
C THR A 385 9.88 4.82 -11.10
N ARG A 386 11.03 4.20 -10.77
CA ARG A 386 12.04 4.81 -9.89
C ARG A 386 13.46 4.43 -10.29
N PHE A 387 14.32 5.41 -10.58
CA PHE A 387 15.73 5.22 -10.89
C PHE A 387 16.51 4.59 -9.71
N ALA A 388 16.03 4.79 -8.48
CA ALA A 388 16.53 4.07 -7.30
C ALA A 388 16.59 2.55 -7.49
N SER A 389 15.66 1.97 -8.26
CA SER A 389 15.65 0.54 -8.55
C SER A 389 16.83 0.10 -9.44
N ALA A 390 17.32 0.96 -10.34
CA ALA A 390 18.52 0.70 -11.15
C ALA A 390 19.77 0.66 -10.26
N TYR A 391 19.85 1.56 -9.26
CA TYR A 391 20.90 1.50 -8.24
C TYR A 391 20.84 0.20 -7.42
N LEU A 392 19.65 -0.18 -6.92
CA LEU A 392 19.47 -1.42 -6.16
C LEU A 392 19.79 -2.67 -7.00
N THR A 393 19.50 -2.63 -8.30
CA THR A 393 19.89 -3.67 -9.25
C THR A 393 21.42 -3.80 -9.32
N LEU A 394 22.13 -2.69 -9.52
CA LEU A 394 23.60 -2.67 -9.53
C LEU A 394 24.19 -3.16 -8.21
N GLN A 395 23.61 -2.75 -7.08
CA GLN A 395 24.04 -3.17 -5.75
C GLN A 395 23.85 -4.69 -5.59
N SER A 396 22.67 -5.20 -5.91
CA SER A 396 22.37 -6.64 -5.86
C SER A 396 23.26 -7.46 -6.80
N LEU A 397 23.60 -6.94 -7.99
CA LEU A 397 24.55 -7.58 -8.90
C LEU A 397 25.96 -7.62 -8.30
N SER A 398 26.40 -6.52 -7.68
CA SER A 398 27.71 -6.45 -7.02
C SER A 398 27.83 -7.40 -5.83
N GLU A 399 26.77 -7.52 -5.02
CA GLU A 399 26.71 -8.45 -3.87
C GLU A 399 26.73 -9.93 -4.32
N LYS A 400 26.18 -10.22 -5.50
CA LYS A 400 26.09 -11.57 -6.08
C LYS A 400 27.19 -11.85 -7.12
N LYS A 401 28.21 -11.00 -7.20
CA LYS A 401 29.23 -11.05 -8.25
C LYS A 401 29.93 -12.41 -8.35
N GLU A 402 30.41 -12.93 -7.23
CA GLU A 402 31.18 -14.18 -7.22
C GLU A 402 30.27 -15.40 -7.48
N GLN A 403 29.04 -15.39 -6.98
CA GLN A 403 28.03 -16.42 -7.27
C GLN A 403 27.66 -16.44 -8.75
N LEU A 404 27.47 -15.26 -9.36
CA LEU A 404 27.22 -15.16 -10.80
C LEU A 404 28.43 -15.64 -11.61
N ARG A 405 29.65 -15.31 -11.20
CA ARG A 405 30.86 -15.85 -11.85
C ARG A 405 30.89 -17.37 -11.79
N HIS A 406 30.64 -17.96 -10.62
CA HIS A 406 30.58 -19.42 -10.47
C HIS A 406 29.49 -20.06 -11.34
N MET A 407 28.32 -19.43 -11.43
CA MET A 407 27.26 -19.86 -12.35
C MET A 407 27.77 -19.94 -13.79
N PHE A 408 28.40 -18.87 -14.30
CA PHE A 408 28.89 -18.81 -15.68
C PHE A 408 30.13 -19.69 -15.95
N PHE A 409 30.86 -20.11 -14.92
CA PHE A 409 31.96 -21.08 -15.02
C PHE A 409 31.55 -22.53 -14.70
N SER A 410 30.28 -22.79 -14.47
CA SER A 410 29.81 -24.14 -14.10
C SER A 410 29.65 -25.05 -15.32
N ASN A 411 29.88 -26.35 -15.14
CA ASN A 411 29.59 -27.37 -16.16
C ASN A 411 28.11 -27.29 -16.61
N GLU A 412 27.21 -26.98 -15.67
CA GLU A 412 25.77 -26.80 -15.93
C GLU A 412 25.49 -25.66 -16.91
N TRP A 413 26.31 -24.60 -16.89
CA TRP A 413 26.26 -23.52 -17.87
C TRP A 413 26.84 -23.97 -19.21
N GLU A 414 27.98 -24.66 -19.24
CA GLU A 414 28.59 -25.14 -20.49
C GLU A 414 27.63 -26.06 -21.27
N GLU A 415 26.95 -26.98 -20.58
CA GLU A 415 25.92 -27.87 -21.13
C GLU A 415 24.60 -27.16 -21.47
N CYS A 416 24.43 -25.90 -21.06
CA CYS A 416 23.22 -25.16 -21.30
C CYS A 416 23.15 -24.67 -22.75
N LYS A 417 22.05 -24.91 -23.46
CA LYS A 417 21.85 -24.42 -24.85
C LYS A 417 22.07 -22.90 -25.02
N PHE A 418 21.87 -22.14 -23.94
CA PHE A 418 22.03 -20.68 -23.95
C PHE A 418 23.49 -20.23 -23.90
N SER A 419 24.45 -21.08 -23.50
CA SER A 419 25.88 -20.76 -23.50
C SER A 419 26.38 -20.41 -24.90
N ASN A 420 25.89 -21.13 -25.90
CA ASN A 420 26.19 -20.92 -27.32
C ASN A 420 25.31 -19.87 -28.00
N ALA A 421 24.34 -19.28 -27.29
CA ALA A 421 23.55 -18.18 -27.83
C ALA A 421 24.38 -16.88 -27.84
N VAL A 422 24.13 -15.98 -28.80
CA VAL A 422 24.81 -14.68 -28.87
C VAL A 422 24.66 -13.90 -27.57
N LYS A 423 23.44 -13.86 -27.00
CA LYS A 423 23.15 -13.21 -25.71
C LYS A 423 23.84 -13.89 -24.52
N GLY A 424 23.98 -15.21 -24.55
CA GLY A 424 24.65 -15.97 -23.50
C GLY A 424 26.17 -15.76 -23.50
N ARG A 425 26.82 -15.81 -24.67
CA ARG A 425 28.24 -15.46 -24.82
C ARG A 425 28.51 -14.02 -24.38
N SER A 426 27.66 -13.09 -24.80
CA SER A 426 27.77 -11.69 -24.37
C SER A 426 27.66 -11.54 -22.84
N SER A 427 26.69 -12.21 -22.22
CA SER A 427 26.49 -12.21 -20.76
C SER A 427 27.67 -12.85 -20.01
N HIS A 428 28.20 -13.96 -20.52
CA HIS A 428 29.38 -14.62 -19.97
C HIS A 428 30.60 -13.69 -20.01
N THR A 429 30.89 -13.07 -21.17
CA THR A 429 31.99 -12.11 -21.31
C THR A 429 31.80 -10.89 -20.40
N LEU A 430 30.57 -10.42 -20.21
CA LEU A 430 30.26 -9.30 -19.34
C LEU A 430 30.54 -9.62 -17.86
N VAL A 431 30.08 -10.77 -17.37
CA VAL A 431 30.24 -11.22 -15.97
C VAL A 431 31.68 -11.60 -15.65
N THR A 432 32.42 -12.12 -16.63
CA THR A 432 33.85 -12.44 -16.45
C THR A 432 34.73 -11.20 -16.57
N GLY A 433 34.34 -10.21 -17.39
CA GLY A 433 35.08 -8.98 -17.63
C GLY A 433 35.25 -8.08 -16.39
N SER A 434 36.49 -7.69 -16.09
CA SER A 434 36.81 -6.78 -14.97
C SER A 434 36.29 -5.35 -15.19
N THR A 435 36.21 -4.90 -16.45
CA THR A 435 35.80 -3.55 -16.84
C THR A 435 34.35 -3.26 -16.47
N PHE A 436 33.45 -4.23 -16.65
CA PHE A 436 32.05 -4.12 -16.25
C PHE A 436 31.93 -3.91 -14.74
N TRP A 437 32.57 -4.78 -13.94
CA TRP A 437 32.51 -4.67 -12.47
C TRP A 437 33.17 -3.40 -11.93
N ALA A 438 34.25 -2.92 -12.55
CA ALA A 438 34.83 -1.62 -12.23
C ALA A 438 33.84 -0.48 -12.53
N GLY A 439 33.09 -0.57 -13.64
CA GLY A 439 32.00 0.33 -13.97
C GLY A 439 30.85 0.28 -12.97
N VAL A 440 30.42 -0.92 -12.56
CA VAL A 440 29.38 -1.11 -11.52
C VAL A 440 29.82 -0.48 -10.20
N ALA A 441 31.05 -0.75 -9.75
CA ALA A 441 31.59 -0.18 -8.52
C ALA A 441 31.64 1.35 -8.57
N LEU A 442 32.01 1.92 -9.71
CA LEU A 442 31.98 3.36 -9.90
C LEU A 442 30.56 3.94 -9.85
N CYS A 443 29.59 3.31 -10.53
CA CYS A 443 28.19 3.73 -10.49
C CYS A 443 27.68 3.75 -9.04
N LEU A 444 27.98 2.70 -8.28
CA LEU A 444 27.59 2.62 -6.86
C LEU A 444 28.22 3.75 -6.04
N LYS A 445 29.51 4.05 -6.24
CA LYS A 445 30.18 5.17 -5.55
C LYS A 445 29.56 6.53 -5.85
N VAL A 446 29.17 6.78 -7.10
CA VAL A 446 28.60 8.07 -7.55
C VAL A 446 27.12 8.22 -7.16
N PHE A 447 26.33 7.15 -7.27
CA PHE A 447 24.90 7.20 -6.98
C PHE A 447 24.58 7.07 -5.49
N SER A 448 25.41 6.36 -4.71
CA SER A 448 25.15 6.10 -3.29
C SER A 448 24.85 7.37 -2.48
N PRO A 449 25.60 8.48 -2.60
CA PRO A 449 25.32 9.69 -1.83
C PRO A 449 23.90 10.24 -2.08
N LEU A 450 23.46 10.34 -3.33
CA LEU A 450 22.11 10.80 -3.67
C LEU A 450 21.02 9.79 -3.29
N VAL A 451 21.31 8.49 -3.35
CA VAL A 451 20.37 7.45 -2.88
C VAL A 451 20.18 7.52 -1.35
N LYS A 452 21.20 7.90 -0.58
CA LYS A 452 21.05 8.15 0.86
C LYS A 452 20.11 9.33 1.10
N VAL A 453 20.26 10.43 0.36
CA VAL A 453 19.33 11.57 0.45
C VAL A 453 17.91 11.15 0.06
N LEU A 454 17.78 10.38 -1.03
CA LEU A 454 16.49 9.86 -1.48
C LEU A 454 15.79 9.04 -0.37
N ARG A 455 16.52 8.13 0.27
CA ARG A 455 15.99 7.33 1.39
C ARG A 455 15.63 8.17 2.61
N MET A 456 16.36 9.24 2.86
CA MET A 456 16.07 10.15 3.97
C MET A 456 14.77 10.93 3.73
N VAL A 457 14.54 11.42 2.50
CA VAL A 457 13.31 12.17 2.19
C VAL A 457 12.07 11.28 2.06
N ASP A 458 12.26 10.01 1.71
CA ASP A 458 11.20 9.00 1.58
C ASP A 458 10.86 8.31 2.92
N ALA A 459 11.55 8.66 4.01
CA ALA A 459 11.33 8.06 5.32
C ALA A 459 10.20 8.78 6.11
N ASP A 460 9.20 8.02 6.56
CA ASP A 460 8.00 8.56 7.23
C ASP A 460 8.24 9.12 8.65
N TRP A 461 9.37 8.78 9.28
CA TRP A 461 9.56 9.00 10.72
C TRP A 461 10.48 10.17 11.09
N LYS A 462 11.08 10.85 10.10
CA LYS A 462 12.00 11.98 10.31
C LYS A 462 11.60 13.18 9.44
N PRO A 463 11.35 14.37 10.03
CA PRO A 463 11.16 15.60 9.25
C PRO A 463 12.39 15.86 8.38
N SER A 464 12.24 15.68 7.06
CA SER A 464 13.35 15.72 6.11
C SER A 464 13.68 17.13 5.62
N MET A 465 12.72 18.07 5.71
CA MET A 465 12.78 19.38 5.07
C MET A 465 14.06 20.18 5.39
N GLY A 466 14.41 20.28 6.68
CA GLY A 466 15.61 20.99 7.12
C GLY A 466 16.92 20.27 6.82
N PHE A 467 16.88 19.02 6.36
CA PHE A 467 18.05 18.22 5.98
C PHE A 467 18.27 18.14 4.47
N VAL A 468 17.23 18.33 3.65
CA VAL A 468 17.31 18.17 2.19
C VAL A 468 18.47 18.95 1.57
N TYR A 469 18.55 20.27 1.81
CA TYR A 469 19.58 21.11 1.21
C TYR A 469 20.99 20.70 1.68
N GLY A 470 21.19 20.60 2.99
CA GLY A 470 22.48 20.26 3.59
C GLY A 470 23.00 18.88 3.18
N ASP A 471 22.13 17.88 3.09
CA ASP A 471 22.50 16.53 2.67
C ASP A 471 22.76 16.44 1.17
N ILE A 472 22.10 17.26 0.34
CA ILE A 472 22.48 17.40 -1.08
C ILE A 472 23.87 18.03 -1.20
N GLN A 473 24.19 19.06 -0.42
CA GLN A 473 25.53 19.66 -0.42
C GLN A 473 26.59 18.67 0.05
N LYS A 474 26.28 17.86 1.06
CA LYS A 474 27.14 16.75 1.49
C LYS A 474 27.30 15.71 0.39
N ALA A 475 26.23 15.32 -0.29
CA ALA A 475 26.29 14.37 -1.40
C ALA A 475 27.15 14.89 -2.57
N LYS A 476 27.06 16.18 -2.90
CA LYS A 476 27.95 16.83 -3.89
C LYS A 476 29.43 16.67 -3.49
N LYS A 477 29.77 16.93 -2.23
CA LYS A 477 31.15 16.76 -1.70
C LYS A 477 31.60 15.30 -1.78
N GLU A 478 30.79 14.35 -1.32
CA GLU A 478 31.09 12.91 -1.39
C GLU A 478 31.34 12.44 -2.85
N ILE A 479 30.58 12.95 -3.82
CA ILE A 479 30.76 12.63 -5.25
C ILE A 479 32.09 13.19 -5.79
N ILE A 480 32.44 14.43 -5.42
CA ILE A 480 33.70 15.06 -5.82
C ILE A 480 34.88 14.23 -5.29
N ASP A 481 34.83 13.85 -4.02
CA ASP A 481 35.86 13.04 -3.36
C ASP A 481 35.95 11.64 -4.00
N ALA A 482 34.81 11.00 -4.28
CA ALA A 482 34.74 9.69 -4.92
C ALA A 482 35.35 9.67 -6.34
N LEU A 483 35.39 10.82 -7.01
CA LEU A 483 36.00 11.01 -8.33
C LEU A 483 37.43 11.59 -8.26
N GLY A 484 38.04 11.59 -7.06
CA GLY A 484 39.41 12.02 -6.84
C GLY A 484 39.63 13.50 -7.11
N SER A 485 38.61 14.34 -6.90
CA SER A 485 38.63 15.78 -7.20
C SER A 485 38.99 16.10 -8.67
N ASN A 486 38.78 15.16 -9.59
CA ASN A 486 38.99 15.39 -11.01
C ASN A 486 37.83 16.21 -11.59
N LYS A 487 38.09 17.51 -11.83
CA LYS A 487 37.10 18.46 -12.34
C LYS A 487 36.35 17.96 -13.58
N LYS A 488 37.06 17.43 -14.57
CA LYS A 488 36.43 16.92 -15.82
C LYS A 488 35.47 15.76 -15.56
N ALA A 489 35.67 15.00 -14.49
CA ALA A 489 34.85 13.85 -14.15
C ALA A 489 33.61 14.23 -13.32
N TYR A 490 33.74 15.13 -12.33
CA TYR A 490 32.63 15.50 -11.45
C TYR A 490 31.78 16.65 -11.98
N GLU A 491 32.34 17.58 -12.74
CA GLU A 491 31.67 18.82 -13.17
C GLU A 491 30.35 18.55 -13.93
N PRO A 492 30.28 17.61 -14.89
CA PRO A 492 29.00 17.28 -15.55
C PRO A 492 27.93 16.78 -14.56
N ILE A 493 28.34 16.03 -13.53
CA ILE A 493 27.46 15.45 -12.51
C ILE A 493 26.93 16.54 -11.60
N ILE A 494 27.81 17.41 -11.10
CA ILE A 494 27.43 18.53 -10.24
C ILE A 494 26.53 19.52 -10.99
N ASN A 495 26.79 19.77 -12.28
CA ASN A 495 25.93 20.61 -13.11
C ASN A 495 24.52 20.03 -13.25
N ILE A 496 24.38 18.71 -13.42
CA ILE A 496 23.07 18.05 -13.43
C ILE A 496 22.35 18.23 -12.09
N ILE A 497 23.04 17.98 -10.97
CA ILE A 497 22.46 18.14 -9.63
C ILE A 497 22.00 19.59 -9.44
N SER A 498 22.86 20.57 -9.68
CA SER A 498 22.52 21.99 -9.53
C SER A 498 21.38 22.43 -10.46
N LYS A 499 21.37 21.99 -11.72
CA LYS A 499 20.28 22.31 -12.67
C LYS A 499 18.93 21.75 -12.22
N LYS A 500 18.89 20.51 -11.72
CA LYS A 500 17.66 19.86 -11.25
C LYS A 500 17.21 20.40 -9.89
N MET A 501 18.16 20.82 -9.05
CA MET A 501 17.93 21.44 -7.75
C MET A 501 17.32 22.83 -7.86
N LYS A 502 17.76 23.62 -8.85
CA LYS A 502 17.42 25.05 -9.02
C LYS A 502 15.93 25.36 -9.00
N GLY A 503 15.54 26.27 -8.11
CA GLY A 503 14.16 26.72 -7.89
C GLY A 503 13.26 25.66 -7.25
N ARG A 504 13.83 24.53 -6.81
CA ARG A 504 13.11 23.36 -6.29
C ARG A 504 13.58 23.04 -4.88
N LEU A 505 14.69 22.32 -4.77
CA LEU A 505 15.25 21.87 -3.49
C LEU A 505 16.25 22.87 -2.87
N ASP A 506 16.49 23.98 -3.57
CA ASP A 506 17.11 25.22 -3.09
C ASP A 506 16.11 26.38 -3.06
N SER A 507 14.81 26.08 -3.04
CA SER A 507 13.81 27.13 -2.87
C SER A 507 13.93 27.78 -1.48
N LYS A 508 13.39 28.99 -1.37
CA LYS A 508 13.36 29.75 -0.11
C LYS A 508 12.90 28.97 1.10
N LEU A 509 11.92 28.07 0.95
CA LEU A 509 11.45 27.20 2.02
C LEU A 509 12.52 26.20 2.47
N HIS A 510 13.27 25.61 1.53
CA HIS A 510 14.33 24.65 1.83
C HIS A 510 15.56 25.33 2.45
N LEU A 511 15.95 26.50 1.94
CA LEU A 511 17.08 27.28 2.46
C LEU A 511 16.77 27.85 3.85
N THR A 512 15.55 28.34 4.08
CA THR A 512 15.10 28.77 5.41
C THR A 512 15.08 27.59 6.38
N ALA A 513 14.54 26.44 5.97
CA ALA A 513 14.56 25.23 6.78
C ALA A 513 15.98 24.74 7.10
N TYR A 514 16.93 24.94 6.19
CA TYR A 514 18.35 24.63 6.39
C TYR A 514 18.99 25.52 7.45
N LEU A 515 18.73 26.84 7.43
CA LEU A 515 19.19 27.78 8.47
C LEU A 515 18.58 27.46 9.84
N LEU A 516 17.27 27.18 9.87
CA LEU A 516 16.54 26.90 11.12
C LEU A 516 16.84 25.52 11.69
N ASN A 517 17.60 24.67 11.00
CA ASN A 517 18.00 23.37 11.49
C ASN A 517 19.17 23.50 12.48
N PRO A 518 18.98 23.18 13.78
CA PRO A 518 20.04 23.32 14.78
C PRO A 518 21.32 22.53 14.43
N TYR A 519 21.18 21.39 13.74
CA TYR A 519 22.32 20.59 13.33
C TYR A 519 23.28 21.35 12.41
N TYR A 520 22.76 22.08 11.41
CA TYR A 520 23.61 22.84 10.48
C TYR A 520 23.98 24.21 11.04
N HIS A 521 23.04 24.89 11.71
CA HIS A 521 23.29 26.19 12.35
C HIS A 521 24.45 26.15 13.34
N HIS A 522 24.51 25.12 14.19
CA HIS A 522 25.60 24.98 15.16
C HIS A 522 26.89 24.41 14.55
N LYS A 523 26.80 23.65 13.46
CA LYS A 523 27.95 23.08 12.77
C LYS A 523 28.70 24.13 11.96
N ASP A 524 27.98 25.10 11.38
CA ASP A 524 28.55 26.20 10.62
C ASP A 524 27.97 27.55 11.09
N PRO A 525 28.62 28.22 12.06
CA PRO A 525 28.19 29.52 12.54
C PRO A 525 28.22 30.63 11.49
N GLN A 526 28.88 30.42 10.34
CA GLN A 526 28.86 31.40 9.24
C GLN A 526 27.58 31.31 8.40
N LEU A 527 26.77 30.26 8.56
CA LEU A 527 25.54 30.07 7.79
C LEU A 527 24.55 31.24 7.92
N GLN A 528 24.47 31.86 9.10
CA GLN A 528 23.63 33.04 9.34
C GLN A 528 24.11 34.32 8.63
N HIS A 529 25.29 34.28 8.02
CA HIS A 529 25.87 35.38 7.26
C HIS A 529 25.98 35.06 5.75
N ASP A 530 25.50 33.89 5.33
CA ASP A 530 25.43 33.51 3.93
C ASP A 530 24.37 34.38 3.23
N PRO A 531 24.74 35.22 2.24
CA PRO A 531 23.80 36.10 1.56
C PRO A 531 22.67 35.34 0.86
N GLU A 532 22.96 34.19 0.24
CA GLU A 532 21.96 33.41 -0.51
C GLU A 532 20.92 32.80 0.43
N VAL A 533 21.36 32.33 1.60
CA VAL A 533 20.46 31.78 2.62
C VAL A 533 19.62 32.90 3.26
N MET A 534 20.23 34.05 3.56
CA MET A 534 19.51 35.15 4.19
C MET A 534 18.50 35.83 3.25
N ASP A 535 18.82 35.96 1.96
CA ASP A 535 17.88 36.44 0.94
C ASP A 535 16.68 35.50 0.83
N ALA A 536 16.93 34.18 0.84
CA ALA A 536 15.86 33.18 0.88
C ALA A 536 14.97 33.27 2.13
N VAL A 537 15.56 33.58 3.30
CA VAL A 537 14.81 33.78 4.55
C VAL A 537 13.90 35.00 4.48
N LEU A 538 14.38 36.10 3.89
CA LEU A 538 13.56 37.28 3.62
C LEU A 538 12.37 36.94 2.71
N GLU A 539 12.63 36.31 1.57
CA GLU A 539 11.58 35.92 0.63
C GLU A 539 10.57 34.92 1.22
N PHE A 540 11.02 34.09 2.18
CA PHE A 540 10.16 33.15 2.90
C PHE A 540 9.18 33.91 3.78
N PHE A 541 9.65 34.86 4.60
CA PHE A 541 8.77 35.66 5.46
C PHE A 541 7.87 36.60 4.67
N ASP A 542 8.32 37.12 3.52
CA ASP A 542 7.47 37.89 2.59
C ASP A 542 6.25 37.10 2.12
N THR A 543 6.40 35.77 1.98
CA THR A 543 5.31 34.88 1.56
C THR A 543 4.44 34.50 2.74
N LEU A 544 5.05 34.04 3.83
CA LEU A 544 4.32 33.57 5.01
C LEU A 544 3.47 34.70 5.64
N PHE A 545 4.04 35.90 5.72
CA PHE A 545 3.41 37.09 6.27
C PHE A 545 3.02 38.08 5.16
N PHE A 546 2.56 37.58 4.02
CA PHE A 546 2.17 38.43 2.89
C PHE A 546 1.17 39.52 3.33
N GLY A 547 1.58 40.78 3.16
CA GLY A 547 0.79 41.97 3.53
C GLY A 547 0.90 42.40 5.00
N ASP A 548 1.66 41.69 5.85
CA ASP A 548 1.86 42.01 7.27
C ASP A 548 3.31 42.43 7.55
N LEU A 549 3.61 43.70 7.23
CA LEU A 549 4.95 44.28 7.36
C LEU A 549 5.43 44.35 8.82
N GLU A 550 4.51 44.47 9.78
CA GLU A 550 4.87 44.57 11.19
C GLU A 550 5.34 43.20 11.71
N MET A 551 4.62 42.13 11.38
CA MET A 551 5.03 40.77 11.72
C MET A 551 6.36 40.39 11.04
N GLN A 552 6.54 40.74 9.75
CA GLN A 552 7.81 40.53 9.05
C GLN A 552 8.97 41.20 9.78
N LYS A 553 8.81 42.49 10.16
CA LYS A 553 9.82 43.25 10.89
C LYS A 553 10.10 42.66 12.27
N GLN A 554 9.06 42.28 13.00
CA GLN A 554 9.17 41.64 14.31
C GLN A 554 9.96 40.33 14.23
N VAL A 555 9.59 39.44 13.30
CA VAL A 555 10.24 38.14 13.16
C VAL A 555 11.70 38.30 12.72
N MET A 556 11.98 39.17 11.74
CA MET A 556 13.33 39.39 11.23
C MET A 556 14.27 40.09 12.22
N THR A 557 13.76 41.07 12.98
CA THR A 557 14.61 41.92 13.83
C THR A 557 14.72 41.41 15.26
N ILE A 558 13.72 40.65 15.73
CA ILE A 558 13.61 40.23 17.12
C ILE A 558 13.71 38.71 17.24
N GLU A 559 12.82 37.95 16.61
CA GLU A 559 12.72 36.51 16.86
C GLU A 559 13.83 35.69 16.19
N LEU A 560 14.19 35.99 14.94
CA LEU A 560 15.27 35.30 14.24
C LEU A 560 16.64 35.51 14.94
N PRO A 561 17.03 36.74 15.36
CA PRO A 561 18.24 36.94 16.16
C PRO A 561 18.20 36.23 17.52
N LYS A 562 17.04 36.20 18.19
CA LYS A 562 16.89 35.42 19.44
C LYS A 562 17.14 33.94 19.20
N PHE A 563 16.62 33.39 18.10
CA PHE A 563 16.85 31.99 17.72
C PHE A 563 18.33 31.73 17.45
N THR A 564 18.99 32.56 16.64
CA THR A 564 20.40 32.35 16.26
C THR A 564 21.37 32.55 17.43
N GLN A 565 21.02 33.38 18.42
CA GLN A 565 21.82 33.66 19.61
C GLN A 565 21.66 32.64 20.75
N ARG A 566 20.66 31.75 20.71
CA ARG A 566 20.50 30.68 21.73
C ARG A 566 21.70 29.72 21.67
N LYS A 567 22.72 30.00 22.49
CA LYS A 567 23.76 29.04 22.88
C LYS A 567 23.19 28.21 24.03
N GLU A 568 23.33 26.88 23.93
CA GLU A 568 22.91 25.84 24.87
C GLU A 568 21.48 25.31 24.76
N ILE A 569 21.37 24.05 24.35
CA ILE A 569 20.57 23.07 25.10
C ILE A 569 21.41 21.79 25.22
N GLY A 570 21.94 21.52 26.42
CA GLY A 570 22.65 20.27 26.79
C GLY A 570 21.82 18.97 26.62
N TRP A 571 20.62 19.06 26.06
CA TRP A 571 19.76 17.92 25.70
C TRP A 571 20.09 17.32 24.32
N MET A 572 20.76 18.05 23.41
CA MET A 572 21.07 17.54 22.06
C MET A 572 22.22 16.52 22.04
N GLN A 573 23.26 16.71 22.85
CA GLN A 573 24.44 15.80 22.91
C GLN A 573 24.10 14.38 23.41
N ARG A 574 22.98 14.21 24.14
CA ARG A 574 22.54 12.90 24.64
C ARG A 574 21.77 12.09 23.57
N LYS A 575 21.17 12.76 22.59
CA LYS A 575 20.52 12.12 21.42
C LYS A 575 21.51 11.85 20.28
N GLU A 576 22.56 12.66 20.13
CA GLU A 576 23.60 12.47 19.09
C GLU A 576 24.31 11.12 19.18
N ARG A 577 24.68 10.66 20.38
CA ARG A 577 25.33 9.33 20.56
C ARG A 577 24.41 8.15 20.24
N ASN A 578 23.09 8.31 20.33
CA ASN A 578 22.14 7.26 19.93
C ASN A 578 21.78 7.35 18.43
N MET A 579 22.07 8.48 17.75
CA MET A 579 21.66 8.74 16.38
C MET A 579 22.62 8.16 15.34
N GLU A 580 23.93 8.17 15.61
CA GLU A 580 24.93 7.48 14.77
C GLU A 580 24.86 5.95 14.90
N VAL A 581 24.48 5.43 16.08
CA VAL A 581 24.31 3.98 16.33
C VAL A 581 23.07 3.42 15.63
N LEU A 582 22.00 4.21 15.47
CA LEU A 582 20.80 3.80 14.73
C LEU A 582 21.00 3.80 13.20
N LEU A 583 21.76 4.76 12.65
CA LEU A 583 22.10 4.81 11.23
C LEU A 583 23.00 3.64 10.77
N ALA A 584 23.75 3.03 11.70
CA ALA A 584 24.57 1.86 11.42
C ALA A 584 23.77 0.53 11.44
N ASN A 585 22.74 0.43 12.30
CA ASN A 585 21.98 -0.81 12.51
C ASN A 585 20.84 -1.03 11.50
N ASP A 586 20.27 0.03 10.92
CA ASP A 586 19.13 -0.09 9.99
C ASP A 586 19.51 -0.45 8.54
N SER A 587 20.80 -0.67 8.25
CA SER A 587 21.20 -1.19 6.93
C SER A 587 20.81 -2.66 6.71
N HIS A 588 20.47 -3.39 7.79
CA HIS A 588 20.21 -4.83 7.75
C HIS A 588 18.72 -5.23 7.76
N THR A 589 17.79 -4.35 8.17
CA THR A 589 16.39 -4.75 8.46
C THR A 589 15.33 -4.25 7.46
N ALA A 590 15.69 -3.40 6.50
CA ALA A 590 14.73 -2.83 5.54
C ALA A 590 14.71 -3.54 4.16
N GLN A 591 15.22 -4.78 4.06
CA GLN A 591 15.12 -5.59 2.83
C GLN A 591 13.74 -6.25 2.63
N GLU A 592 12.88 -6.29 3.64
CA GLU A 592 11.60 -7.05 3.56
C GLU A 592 10.42 -6.26 2.98
N TRP A 593 10.45 -4.92 2.95
CA TRP A 593 9.28 -4.12 2.56
C TRP A 593 9.17 -3.82 1.05
N ILE A 594 10.13 -4.29 0.24
CA ILE A 594 10.15 -4.05 -1.22
C ILE A 594 9.81 -5.34 -2.02
N VAL A 595 9.64 -6.50 -1.36
CA VAL A 595 9.43 -7.77 -2.07
C VAL A 595 7.95 -8.10 -2.34
N ASP A 596 6.99 -7.53 -1.62
CA ASP A 596 5.56 -7.80 -1.87
C ASP A 596 4.93 -6.74 -2.79
N CYS A 597 5.30 -6.81 -4.07
CA CYS A 597 4.51 -6.23 -5.17
C CYS A 597 4.39 -7.23 -6.31
N GLY A 598 3.41 -8.13 -6.20
CA GLY A 598 2.69 -8.72 -7.32
C GLY A 598 3.40 -9.80 -8.12
N ASP A 599 3.21 -11.06 -7.72
CA ASP A 599 3.13 -12.19 -8.65
C ASP A 599 1.92 -13.04 -8.22
N CYS A 600 0.73 -12.66 -8.72
CA CYS A 600 -0.37 -13.58 -8.90
C CYS A 600 -0.31 -14.05 -10.36
N ASP A 601 0.10 -15.30 -10.57
CA ASP A 601 -0.51 -16.27 -11.49
C ASP A 601 0.17 -17.64 -11.32
N GLU A 602 -0.64 -18.68 -11.41
CA GLU A 602 -0.44 -20.07 -11.00
C GLU A 602 0.51 -20.87 -11.90
N ASP A 603 1.20 -21.86 -11.30
CA ASP A 603 1.18 -23.27 -11.73
C ASP A 603 2.01 -24.11 -10.75
N GLY A 604 1.31 -24.67 -9.76
CA GLY A 604 1.89 -25.59 -8.79
C GLY A 604 2.03 -26.99 -9.39
N VAL A 605 3.25 -27.45 -9.58
CA VAL A 605 3.54 -28.89 -9.74
C VAL A 605 4.32 -29.35 -8.52
N GLY A 606 3.63 -30.13 -7.68
CA GLY A 606 4.18 -30.77 -6.49
C GLY A 606 5.22 -31.82 -6.86
N VAL A 607 6.34 -31.81 -6.12
CA VAL A 607 7.33 -32.90 -6.15
C VAL A 607 7.03 -33.80 -4.96
N GLY A 608 6.47 -34.98 -5.24
CA GLY A 608 6.32 -36.08 -4.29
C GLY A 608 7.66 -36.78 -4.06
N ILE A 609 7.93 -37.11 -2.79
CA ILE A 609 8.98 -38.05 -2.39
C ILE A 609 8.32 -39.43 -2.23
N VAL A 610 8.97 -40.43 -2.83
CA VAL A 610 8.57 -41.83 -2.97
C VAL A 610 8.67 -42.58 -1.64
N GLY A 611 7.71 -43.48 -1.39
CA GLY A 611 7.77 -44.54 -0.38
C GLY A 611 6.81 -45.69 -0.76
N ASP A 612 7.40 -46.85 -1.00
CA ASP A 612 6.90 -48.12 -1.55
C ASP A 612 5.52 -48.68 -1.11
N GLY A 613 4.89 -49.47 -2.00
CA GLY A 613 4.00 -50.57 -1.58
C GLY A 613 2.79 -50.93 -2.46
N GLN A 614 3.03 -51.67 -3.56
CA GLN A 614 2.20 -52.72 -4.19
C GLN A 614 0.65 -52.72 -4.08
N GLY A 615 -0.03 -52.76 -5.25
CA GLY A 615 -1.05 -53.79 -5.53
C GLY A 615 -2.45 -53.37 -6.01
N THR A 616 -2.70 -53.61 -7.31
CA THR A 616 -3.97 -54.00 -8.01
C THR A 616 -5.12 -52.98 -8.11
N ASP A 617 -5.37 -52.40 -9.30
CA ASP A 617 -6.30 -52.84 -10.40
C ASP A 617 -7.69 -52.16 -10.23
N GLU A 618 -8.42 -51.63 -11.21
CA GLU A 618 -8.34 -51.49 -12.67
C GLU A 618 -9.46 -50.51 -13.12
N LEU A 619 -9.23 -49.80 -14.23
CA LEU A 619 -10.18 -49.39 -15.30
C LEU A 619 -11.22 -48.24 -15.10
N GLY A 620 -11.17 -47.27 -16.04
CA GLY A 620 -12.35 -46.45 -16.43
C GLY A 620 -12.09 -45.08 -17.09
N GLN A 621 -11.59 -45.07 -18.34
CA GLN A 621 -11.45 -43.98 -19.34
C GLN A 621 -12.40 -42.76 -19.21
N SER A 622 -11.93 -41.49 -19.25
CA SER A 622 -11.35 -40.72 -20.38
C SER A 622 -12.25 -40.58 -21.63
N SER A 623 -12.72 -39.36 -21.89
CA SER A 623 -12.24 -38.50 -22.99
C SER A 623 -13.33 -37.59 -23.56
N ARG A 624 -13.04 -36.28 -23.58
CA ARG A 624 -13.33 -35.39 -24.72
C ARG A 624 -12.35 -34.22 -24.67
N THR A 625 -11.22 -34.47 -25.31
CA THR A 625 -10.18 -33.53 -25.72
C THR A 625 -10.73 -32.54 -26.75
N ARG A 626 -10.29 -31.28 -26.67
CA ARG A 626 -10.38 -30.30 -27.77
C ARG A 626 -8.96 -29.88 -28.11
N GLU A 627 -8.55 -30.20 -29.33
CA GLU A 627 -7.26 -29.87 -29.94
C GLU A 627 -7.10 -28.34 -30.05
N LEU A 628 -5.92 -27.84 -29.67
CA LEU A 628 -5.45 -26.50 -29.98
C LEU A 628 -4.51 -26.63 -31.18
N LEU A 629 -4.86 -25.94 -32.26
CA LEU A 629 -4.01 -25.82 -33.45
C LEU A 629 -2.97 -24.73 -33.21
N ASP A 630 -1.73 -25.05 -33.58
CA ASP A 630 -0.63 -24.12 -33.82
C ASP A 630 -1.02 -23.15 -34.95
N GLU A 631 -1.18 -21.86 -34.63
CA GLU A 631 -1.03 -20.73 -35.56
C GLU A 631 -1.31 -19.42 -34.80
N ASP A 632 -0.25 -18.70 -34.42
CA ASP A 632 -0.14 -17.22 -34.40
C ASP A 632 1.15 -16.80 -33.68
N PHE A 633 2.29 -17.16 -34.30
CA PHE A 633 3.58 -16.51 -34.06
C PHE A 633 3.82 -15.52 -35.20
N ALA A 634 3.19 -14.35 -35.13
CA ALA A 634 3.44 -13.26 -36.04
C ALA A 634 4.23 -12.15 -35.33
N SER A 635 5.43 -11.90 -35.85
CA SER A 635 6.32 -10.80 -35.49
C SER A 635 5.63 -9.44 -35.60
N GLY A 636 5.44 -8.75 -34.48
CA GLY A 636 5.12 -7.32 -34.43
C GLY A 636 6.36 -6.53 -34.02
N SER A 637 7.06 -5.96 -35.00
CA SER A 637 8.01 -4.87 -34.78
C SER A 637 7.22 -3.60 -34.43
N GLU A 638 7.25 -3.15 -33.18
CA GLU A 638 6.73 -1.82 -32.83
C GLU A 638 7.82 -0.78 -33.04
N GLN A 639 7.59 0.07 -34.05
CA GLN A 639 8.34 1.27 -34.37
C GLN A 639 8.31 2.24 -33.20
N GLU A 640 9.50 2.66 -32.76
CA GLU A 640 9.69 3.90 -32.00
C GLU A 640 9.32 5.07 -32.94
N VAL A 641 8.18 5.72 -32.69
CA VAL A 641 7.88 7.03 -33.28
C VAL A 641 8.68 8.06 -32.49
N PHE A 642 9.80 8.48 -33.09
CA PHE A 642 10.53 9.69 -32.71
C PHE A 642 9.66 10.91 -33.09
N GLU A 643 9.28 11.72 -32.11
CA GLU A 643 8.97 13.14 -32.37
C GLU A 643 10.31 13.89 -32.44
N GLU A 644 10.73 14.22 -33.67
CA GLU A 644 11.76 15.22 -33.94
C GLU A 644 11.25 16.59 -33.47
N VAL A 645 11.96 17.20 -32.51
CA VAL A 645 11.84 18.63 -32.20
C VAL A 645 13.03 19.30 -32.85
N ASP A 646 12.80 19.97 -33.98
CA ASP A 646 13.78 20.79 -34.66
C ASP A 646 14.24 21.95 -33.74
N TYR A 647 15.55 22.02 -33.54
CA TYR A 647 16.25 23.17 -32.99
C TYR A 647 16.70 24.06 -34.16
N GLU A 648 16.00 25.17 -34.41
CA GLU A 648 16.58 26.27 -35.19
C GLU A 648 17.42 27.15 -34.27
N SER A 649 18.69 27.29 -34.65
CA SER A 649 19.73 28.09 -34.02
C SER A 649 19.74 29.48 -34.63
N ASP A 650 19.65 30.52 -33.79
CA ASP A 650 19.98 31.89 -34.16
C ASP A 650 21.45 32.02 -34.61
N GLY A 651 21.66 32.76 -35.70
CA GLY A 651 22.97 33.15 -36.22
C GLY A 651 22.85 34.45 -37.03
N VAL A 652 23.55 35.48 -36.57
CA VAL A 652 23.39 36.90 -36.87
C VAL A 652 24.21 37.39 -38.08
N HIS A 653 23.74 38.50 -38.70
CA HIS A 653 24.34 39.44 -39.69
C HIS A 653 24.30 39.02 -41.17
N ILE A 654 23.84 39.84 -42.13
CA ILE A 654 24.39 41.15 -42.56
C ILE A 654 23.32 42.00 -43.30
N MET A 655 23.35 43.32 -43.03
CA MET A 655 23.05 44.54 -43.81
C MET A 655 22.08 44.58 -45.02
N GLU A 656 21.28 45.66 -44.97
CA GLU A 656 20.96 46.62 -46.03
C GLU A 656 19.89 46.33 -47.11
N GLU A 657 18.86 47.19 -47.02
CA GLU A 657 18.29 48.01 -48.09
C GLU A 657 17.18 47.47 -49.02
N CYS A 658 16.18 48.35 -49.11
CA CYS A 658 15.28 48.65 -50.23
C CYS A 658 14.05 47.76 -50.48
N GLY A 659 12.88 48.37 -50.27
CA GLY A 659 11.94 48.58 -51.38
C GLY A 659 10.57 47.92 -51.27
N ASP A 660 9.61 48.70 -50.76
CA ASP A 660 8.34 49.04 -51.41
C ASP A 660 7.47 47.99 -52.15
N LYS A 661 6.18 48.02 -51.76
CA LYS A 661 4.95 47.65 -52.50
C LYS A 661 4.64 46.14 -52.55
N GLU A 662 3.42 45.67 -52.31
CA GLU A 662 2.07 46.28 -52.32
C GLU A 662 1.13 45.43 -51.44
#